data_AF-A0A7X3VUI3-F1
#
_entry.id   AF-A0A7X3VUI3-F1
#
_cell.length_a   1.000
_cell.length_b   1.000
_cell.length_c   1.000
_cell.angle_alpha   90.00
_cell.angle_beta   90.00
_cell.angle_gamma   90.00
#
_symmetry.space_group_name_H-M   'P 1'
#
loop_
_entity.id
_entity.type
_entity.pdbx_description
1 polymer ?
#
loop_
_entity_poly.entity_id
_entity_poly.type
_entity_poly.pdbx_seq_one_letter_code
_entity_poly.pdbx_strand_id
1 'polypeptide(L)'
;MDTSYTKITATKIAPPPDWALLQRRLFDIIAIAGDVATEKYARSDGRVYHFFDVDDAYESRSMRGIFYALGGPCRFLDIAKREWDAITWLYSEERQLTDDDPNHPMYMPQLRNEYWNLDIPFNADWFHMGEGNQMLYDFGLADPTNPSNRERARKFAAMYIGEDPDAPNWDPVHKIIRSPLHGGAGPMTEVRKHKGIVHTDGNVSDHVHLVRHWLDRRSLGDFGHRGTMEDSPSAEPLLPHFLYPRVKELEPRWYEDDARREEILDIFDEMVLQGDEPSNLCTTALITNAYLYTGDEKYKKWVLDYVQGWIDRIEANDGIIPDNVGSTGKVGEARDGQWWGGLHGWSTGDRAIDRLFLGLIIGAECAHLLSGGDDSYLEVLRSQVRVLMENSIETETESRCMVVPTSYGAEGWASYGDFSIRGGPPHLTHLHHASMSEGDYDIVTRVRDRWMNGGGDDWNDIPLTGDRGGARTEFSRFQYYDGKNPDWPVQTMSADYEQVAGYIEAMERDTRTVQQIIDDNNWPPNPVIVKALIQTTMGSPAPLYNGGILRATVRYFDPCEQRPGLPPDVSALVDELSADKVCIQLVNTGHSETRSLIVQAGAFGEHAFTDVSFDQTAYSYDGINPGLRTRAEQTTSCASTTVNGKHFTVELPPMTSVRLECGLDRFSNNPSYAFPWHGDEVPIE
;
A
#
# COMPACT_ATOMS: atom_id res chain seq x y z
N MET A 1 16.34 -29.27 1.64
CA MET A 1 16.87 -29.73 2.95
C MET A 1 15.66 -30.07 3.80
N ASP A 2 15.70 -31.15 4.58
CA ASP A 2 14.60 -31.56 5.46
C ASP A 2 14.72 -30.75 6.76
N THR A 3 14.21 -29.52 6.77
CA THR A 3 14.16 -28.68 7.99
C THR A 3 13.04 -29.21 8.87
N SER A 4 13.38 -30.02 9.87
CA SER A 4 12.40 -30.54 10.84
C SER A 4 11.99 -29.44 11.83
N TYR A 5 10.98 -28.66 11.47
CA TYR A 5 10.37 -27.70 12.40
C TYR A 5 9.59 -28.42 13.52
N THR A 6 9.40 -27.73 14.65
CA THR A 6 8.47 -28.18 15.70
C THR A 6 7.10 -28.44 15.08
N LYS A 7 6.55 -29.64 15.29
CA LYS A 7 5.29 -30.08 14.70
C LYS A 7 4.18 -30.12 15.76
N ILE A 8 3.06 -29.47 15.46
CA ILE A 8 1.82 -29.51 16.24
C ILE A 8 0.76 -30.22 15.38
N THR A 9 0.06 -31.21 15.94
CA THR A 9 -1.04 -31.89 15.24
C THR A 9 -2.37 -31.50 15.89
N ALA A 10 -3.31 -31.00 15.09
CA ALA A 10 -4.66 -30.68 15.54
C ALA A 10 -5.44 -31.95 15.90
N THR A 11 -6.17 -31.88 17.00
CA THR A 11 -6.87 -33.04 17.58
C THR A 11 -8.31 -32.74 17.96
N LYS A 12 -8.84 -31.57 17.66
CA LYS A 12 -10.26 -31.27 17.92
C LYS A 12 -11.05 -31.52 16.64
N ILE A 13 -12.00 -32.46 16.66
CA ILE A 13 -12.99 -32.62 15.57
C ILE A 13 -14.24 -31.87 15.98
N ALA A 14 -14.59 -30.86 15.21
CA ALA A 14 -15.79 -30.06 15.37
C ALA A 14 -16.29 -29.61 13.98
N PRO A 15 -17.58 -29.27 13.83
CA PRO A 15 -18.03 -28.57 12.64
C PRO A 15 -17.19 -27.31 12.41
N PRO A 16 -16.72 -27.05 11.17
CA PRO A 16 -16.04 -25.80 10.86
C PRO A 16 -16.93 -24.61 11.22
N PRO A 17 -16.38 -23.55 11.86
CA PRO A 17 -17.15 -22.35 12.15
C PRO A 17 -17.50 -21.60 10.85
N ASP A 18 -18.54 -20.76 10.91
CA ASP A 18 -19.07 -20.04 9.74
C ASP A 18 -17.99 -19.21 9.04
N TRP A 19 -17.13 -18.52 9.81
CA TRP A 19 -16.03 -17.73 9.27
C TRP A 19 -15.06 -18.60 8.43
N ALA A 20 -14.80 -19.84 8.85
CA ALA A 20 -13.84 -20.70 8.16
C ALA A 20 -14.38 -21.16 6.80
N LEU A 21 -15.66 -21.50 6.73
CA LEU A 21 -16.33 -21.85 5.48
C LEU A 21 -16.46 -20.63 4.56
N LEU A 22 -16.84 -19.47 5.10
CA LEU A 22 -16.95 -18.23 4.35
C LEU A 22 -15.60 -17.79 3.79
N GLN A 23 -14.51 -17.90 4.56
CA GLN A 23 -13.16 -17.60 4.07
C GLN A 23 -12.82 -18.43 2.83
N ARG A 24 -13.12 -19.75 2.84
CA ARG A 24 -12.90 -20.59 1.65
C ARG A 24 -13.77 -20.18 0.46
N ARG A 25 -15.03 -19.83 0.70
CA ARG A 25 -15.92 -19.32 -0.35
C ARG A 25 -15.47 -17.98 -0.92
N LEU A 26 -14.88 -17.12 -0.09
CA LEU A 26 -14.29 -15.87 -0.52
C LEU A 26 -13.08 -16.10 -1.45
N PHE A 27 -12.18 -17.04 -1.10
CA PHE A 27 -11.12 -17.47 -2.03
C PHE A 27 -11.70 -17.97 -3.37
N ASP A 28 -12.76 -18.79 -3.34
CA ASP A 28 -13.38 -19.33 -4.57
C ASP A 28 -13.94 -18.22 -5.47
N ILE A 29 -14.72 -17.28 -4.91
CA ILE A 29 -15.37 -16.24 -5.71
C ILE A 29 -14.37 -15.20 -6.23
N ILE A 30 -13.34 -14.84 -5.45
CA ILE A 30 -12.25 -13.98 -5.93
C ILE A 30 -11.55 -14.62 -7.11
N ALA A 31 -11.27 -15.93 -7.03
CA ALA A 31 -10.62 -16.65 -8.11
C ALA A 31 -11.45 -16.65 -9.40
N ILE A 32 -12.77 -16.86 -9.28
CA ILE A 32 -13.70 -16.79 -10.43
C ILE A 32 -13.71 -15.38 -11.02
N ALA A 33 -13.88 -14.36 -10.18
CA ALA A 33 -13.98 -12.98 -10.64
C ALA A 33 -12.68 -12.50 -11.30
N GLY A 34 -11.53 -12.87 -10.73
CA GLY A 34 -10.21 -12.56 -11.29
C GLY A 34 -9.99 -13.18 -12.67
N ASP A 35 -10.45 -14.42 -12.88
CA ASP A 35 -10.40 -15.07 -14.20
C ASP A 35 -11.27 -14.30 -15.22
N VAL A 36 -12.53 -13.99 -14.86
CA VAL A 36 -13.45 -13.22 -15.73
C VAL A 36 -12.86 -11.85 -16.09
N ALA A 37 -12.28 -11.13 -15.12
CA ALA A 37 -11.68 -9.82 -15.36
C ALA A 37 -10.44 -9.90 -16.28
N THR A 38 -9.65 -10.96 -16.14
CA THR A 38 -8.45 -11.20 -16.96
C THR A 38 -8.85 -11.57 -18.39
N GLU A 39 -9.80 -12.47 -18.56
CA GLU A 39 -10.23 -12.94 -19.89
C GLU A 39 -11.00 -11.87 -20.68
N LYS A 40 -11.77 -11.02 -20.00
CA LYS A 40 -12.65 -10.04 -20.64
C LYS A 40 -11.97 -8.72 -20.96
N TYR A 41 -11.11 -8.22 -20.07
CA TYR A 41 -10.54 -6.88 -20.16
C TYR A 41 -9.05 -6.85 -20.52
N ALA A 42 -8.46 -8.00 -20.83
CA ALA A 42 -7.11 -8.12 -21.33
C ALA A 42 -7.00 -9.17 -22.43
N ARG A 43 -5.91 -9.11 -23.18
CA ARG A 43 -5.52 -10.11 -24.17
C ARG A 43 -4.92 -11.33 -23.47
N SER A 44 -4.86 -12.45 -24.19
CA SER A 44 -4.20 -13.66 -23.70
C SER A 44 -2.68 -13.51 -23.46
N ASP A 45 -2.06 -12.49 -24.05
CA ASP A 45 -0.66 -12.10 -23.82
C ASP A 45 -0.48 -11.14 -22.62
N GLY A 46 -1.57 -10.74 -21.95
CA GLY A 46 -1.56 -9.84 -20.79
C GLY A 46 -1.74 -8.37 -21.11
N ARG A 47 -1.73 -7.96 -22.38
CA ARG A 47 -1.96 -6.55 -22.75
C ARG A 47 -3.38 -6.13 -22.40
N VAL A 48 -3.50 -5.04 -21.66
CA VAL A 48 -4.79 -4.47 -21.24
C VAL A 48 -5.47 -3.73 -22.39
N TYR A 49 -6.81 -3.71 -22.40
CA TYR A 49 -7.58 -2.91 -23.36
C TYR A 49 -7.78 -1.45 -22.92
N HIS A 50 -7.48 -1.14 -21.66
CA HIS A 50 -7.58 0.19 -21.07
C HIS A 50 -6.26 0.96 -21.25
N PHE A 51 -6.30 2.09 -21.94
CA PHE A 51 -5.12 2.92 -22.28
C PHE A 51 -5.23 4.30 -21.64
N PHE A 52 -4.53 4.53 -20.53
CA PHE A 52 -4.47 5.82 -19.85
C PHE A 52 -3.10 6.03 -19.22
N ASP A 53 -3.06 6.12 -17.90
CA ASP A 53 -1.87 6.27 -17.09
C ASP A 53 -1.32 4.88 -16.76
N VAL A 54 0.01 4.79 -16.70
CA VAL A 54 0.66 3.50 -16.47
C VAL A 54 0.41 2.97 -15.06
N ASP A 55 0.28 3.85 -14.07
CA ASP A 55 -0.14 3.50 -12.71
C ASP A 55 -1.55 2.91 -12.71
N ASP A 56 -2.51 3.52 -13.42
CA ASP A 56 -3.86 2.98 -13.58
C ASP A 56 -3.87 1.59 -14.23
N ALA A 57 -3.01 1.38 -15.23
CA ALA A 57 -2.86 0.09 -15.88
C ALA A 57 -2.38 -0.97 -14.89
N TYR A 58 -1.36 -0.67 -14.08
CA TYR A 58 -0.91 -1.57 -13.00
C TYR A 58 -1.97 -1.73 -11.90
N GLU A 59 -2.63 -0.66 -11.50
CA GLU A 59 -3.61 -0.62 -10.40
C GLU A 59 -4.85 -1.44 -10.74
N SER A 60 -5.30 -1.42 -12.00
CA SER A 60 -6.38 -2.26 -12.48
C SER A 60 -6.07 -3.76 -12.41
N ARG A 61 -4.78 -4.12 -12.31
CA ARG A 61 -4.27 -5.50 -12.27
C ARG A 61 -3.63 -5.92 -10.96
N SER A 62 -3.54 -5.01 -9.98
CA SER A 62 -2.94 -5.26 -8.66
C SER A 62 -3.66 -6.37 -7.87
N MET A 63 -3.05 -6.77 -6.75
CA MET A 63 -3.54 -7.77 -5.78
C MET A 63 -3.53 -9.24 -6.22
N ARG A 64 -3.28 -9.54 -7.50
CA ARG A 64 -3.19 -10.93 -8.01
C ARG A 64 -2.01 -11.70 -7.40
N GLY A 65 -0.87 -11.03 -7.21
CA GLY A 65 0.32 -11.62 -6.61
C GLY A 65 0.12 -11.94 -5.14
N ILE A 66 -0.39 -10.99 -4.34
CA ILE A 66 -0.70 -11.26 -2.92
C ILE A 66 -1.85 -12.25 -2.75
N PHE A 67 -2.84 -12.29 -3.66
CA PHE A 67 -3.89 -13.30 -3.63
C PHE A 67 -3.32 -14.72 -3.76
N TYR A 68 -2.37 -14.93 -4.67
CA TYR A 68 -1.61 -16.18 -4.73
C TYR A 68 -0.83 -16.41 -3.42
N ALA A 69 -0.13 -15.40 -2.90
CA ALA A 69 0.65 -15.49 -1.67
C ALA A 69 -0.18 -15.78 -0.39
N LEU A 70 -1.50 -15.52 -0.42
CA LEU A 70 -2.46 -15.86 0.63
C LEU A 70 -2.93 -17.33 0.54
N GLY A 71 -2.74 -17.98 -0.61
CA GLY A 71 -3.17 -19.35 -0.87
C GLY A 71 -4.12 -19.49 -2.07
N GLY A 72 -4.34 -18.43 -2.83
CA GLY A 72 -5.10 -18.47 -4.09
C GLY A 72 -4.47 -19.41 -5.13
N PRO A 73 -5.19 -19.76 -6.21
CA PRO A 73 -4.71 -20.72 -7.21
C PRO A 73 -3.42 -20.28 -7.92
N CYS A 74 -2.54 -21.23 -8.26
CA CYS A 74 -1.22 -20.93 -8.84
C CYS A 74 -1.23 -20.06 -10.10
N ARG A 75 -2.27 -20.18 -10.93
CA ARG A 75 -2.43 -19.36 -12.14
C ARG A 75 -2.41 -17.85 -11.87
N PHE A 76 -2.77 -17.39 -10.67
CA PHE A 76 -2.75 -15.96 -10.35
C PHE A 76 -1.33 -15.39 -10.28
N LEU A 77 -0.32 -16.21 -9.96
CA LEU A 77 1.07 -15.82 -10.10
C LEU A 77 1.44 -15.60 -11.58
N ASP A 78 1.03 -16.52 -12.44
CA ASP A 78 1.29 -16.44 -13.88
C ASP A 78 0.58 -15.24 -14.52
N ILE A 79 -0.68 -15.00 -14.12
CA ILE A 79 -1.45 -13.83 -14.57
C ILE A 79 -0.76 -12.54 -14.13
N ALA A 80 -0.39 -12.41 -12.84
CA ALA A 80 0.25 -11.22 -12.31
C ALA A 80 1.56 -10.89 -13.05
N LYS A 81 2.41 -11.91 -13.27
CA LYS A 81 3.69 -11.75 -14.01
C LYS A 81 3.44 -11.34 -15.47
N ARG A 82 2.54 -12.05 -16.16
CA ARG A 82 2.22 -11.78 -17.56
C ARG A 82 1.65 -10.37 -17.76
N GLU A 83 0.71 -9.95 -16.92
CA GLU A 83 0.13 -8.61 -16.99
C GLU A 83 1.15 -7.52 -16.62
N TRP A 84 2.02 -7.74 -15.62
CA TRP A 84 3.14 -6.83 -15.33
C TRP A 84 4.02 -6.62 -16.55
N ASP A 85 4.53 -7.71 -17.13
CA ASP A 85 5.47 -7.65 -18.25
C ASP A 85 4.80 -7.02 -19.48
N ALA A 86 3.51 -7.32 -19.72
CA ALA A 86 2.75 -6.74 -20.81
C ALA A 86 2.52 -5.23 -20.62
N ILE A 87 2.12 -4.78 -19.42
CA ILE A 87 1.93 -3.35 -19.11
C ILE A 87 3.28 -2.63 -19.19
N THR A 88 4.34 -3.20 -18.61
CA THR A 88 5.69 -2.62 -18.65
C THR A 88 6.17 -2.44 -20.09
N TRP A 89 5.99 -3.47 -20.92
CA TRP A 89 6.33 -3.40 -22.34
C TRP A 89 5.48 -2.37 -23.09
N LEU A 90 4.17 -2.35 -22.85
CA LEU A 90 3.22 -1.45 -23.48
C LEU A 90 3.63 0.01 -23.16
N TYR A 91 3.86 0.36 -21.91
CA TYR A 91 4.20 1.75 -21.57
C TYR A 91 5.69 2.11 -21.77
N SER A 92 6.54 1.20 -22.27
CA SER A 92 7.96 1.47 -22.52
C SER A 92 8.22 2.42 -23.70
N GLU A 93 9.19 3.33 -23.55
CA GLU A 93 9.72 4.17 -24.64
C GLU A 93 10.39 3.37 -25.76
N GLU A 94 10.82 2.15 -25.49
CA GLU A 94 11.54 1.29 -26.45
C GLU A 94 10.62 0.36 -27.26
N ARG A 95 9.31 0.40 -27.00
CA ARG A 95 8.35 -0.53 -27.59
C ARG A 95 8.27 -0.40 -29.12
N GLN A 96 7.87 -1.47 -29.77
CA GLN A 96 7.54 -1.48 -31.20
C GLN A 96 6.15 -2.09 -31.38
N LEU A 97 5.16 -1.26 -31.69
CA LEU A 97 3.80 -1.71 -31.97
C LEU A 97 3.75 -2.47 -33.29
N THR A 98 2.91 -3.50 -33.36
CA THR A 98 2.58 -4.19 -34.62
C THR A 98 1.25 -3.69 -35.19
N ASP A 99 0.93 -4.06 -36.42
CA ASP A 99 -0.37 -3.70 -37.05
C ASP A 99 -1.59 -4.25 -36.28
N ASP A 100 -1.37 -5.26 -35.43
CA ASP A 100 -2.41 -5.89 -34.59
C ASP A 100 -2.59 -5.19 -33.22
N ASP A 101 -1.73 -4.22 -32.89
CA ASP A 101 -1.86 -3.45 -31.65
C ASP A 101 -2.91 -2.35 -31.80
N PRO A 102 -3.80 -2.17 -30.81
CA PRO A 102 -4.81 -1.11 -30.87
C PRO A 102 -4.12 0.24 -30.91
N ASN A 103 -4.30 0.98 -32.00
CA ASN A 103 -3.89 2.37 -32.06
C ASN A 103 -4.92 3.21 -31.31
N HIS A 104 -4.65 3.50 -30.04
CA HIS A 104 -5.51 4.34 -29.22
C HIS A 104 -4.91 5.77 -29.12
N PRO A 105 -5.68 6.85 -29.35
CA PRO A 105 -5.15 8.22 -29.41
C PRO A 105 -4.49 8.70 -28.11
N MET A 106 -4.91 8.16 -26.97
CA MET A 106 -4.35 8.50 -25.64
C MET A 106 -3.13 7.67 -25.26
N TYR A 107 -2.72 6.74 -26.10
CA TYR A 107 -1.62 5.86 -25.78
C TYR A 107 -0.26 6.49 -26.11
N MET A 108 0.66 6.43 -25.15
CA MET A 108 1.95 7.11 -25.18
C MET A 108 2.93 6.41 -24.24
N PRO A 109 4.25 6.43 -24.53
CA PRO A 109 5.23 5.86 -23.61
C PRO A 109 5.29 6.67 -22.31
N GLN A 110 5.34 5.95 -21.18
CA GLN A 110 5.37 6.53 -19.83
C GLN A 110 6.46 5.91 -18.96
N LEU A 111 7.14 4.88 -19.47
CA LEU A 111 8.22 4.20 -18.78
C LEU A 111 9.52 4.35 -19.56
N ARG A 112 10.57 4.69 -18.82
CA ARG A 112 11.95 4.67 -19.25
C ARG A 112 12.69 3.70 -18.34
N ASN A 113 13.40 2.75 -18.93
CA ASN A 113 14.11 1.73 -18.16
C ASN A 113 13.18 0.92 -17.22
N GLU A 114 11.95 0.62 -17.67
CA GLU A 114 10.86 -0.03 -16.90
C GLU A 114 10.30 0.77 -15.71
N TYR A 115 10.72 2.02 -15.51
CA TYR A 115 10.22 2.89 -14.44
C TYR A 115 9.68 4.20 -14.98
N TRP A 116 8.87 4.93 -14.20
CA TRP A 116 8.18 6.15 -14.65
C TRP A 116 9.13 7.16 -15.31
N ASN A 117 8.68 7.77 -16.40
CA ASN A 117 9.41 8.77 -17.17
C ASN A 117 8.81 10.18 -16.92
N LEU A 118 9.60 11.23 -17.19
CA LEU A 118 9.21 12.63 -17.10
C LEU A 118 8.55 13.17 -18.38
N ASP A 119 8.42 12.36 -19.43
CA ASP A 119 7.61 12.73 -20.60
C ASP A 119 6.13 12.92 -20.19
N ILE A 120 5.67 12.29 -19.08
CA ILE A 120 4.36 12.54 -18.46
C ILE A 120 4.52 12.82 -16.96
N PRO A 121 4.80 14.09 -16.59
CA PRO A 121 5.13 14.49 -15.23
C PRO A 121 4.04 14.19 -14.20
N PHE A 122 2.77 14.18 -14.61
CA PHE A 122 1.65 13.90 -13.69
C PHE A 122 1.74 12.51 -13.06
N ASN A 123 2.32 11.54 -13.77
CA ASN A 123 2.44 10.16 -13.28
C ASN A 123 3.76 9.94 -12.52
N ALA A 124 4.66 10.94 -12.53
CA ALA A 124 6.02 10.86 -11.98
C ALA A 124 6.15 11.48 -10.59
N ASP A 125 5.04 11.76 -9.91
CA ASP A 125 5.04 12.01 -8.46
C ASP A 125 4.82 10.69 -7.69
N TRP A 126 5.29 10.63 -6.45
CA TRP A 126 5.26 9.36 -5.73
C TRP A 126 3.85 8.84 -5.47
N PHE A 127 2.85 9.71 -5.33
CA PHE A 127 1.48 9.26 -5.05
C PHE A 127 1.02 8.27 -6.14
N HIS A 128 1.18 8.61 -7.43
CA HIS A 128 0.83 7.76 -8.57
C HIS A 128 1.79 6.57 -8.76
N MET A 129 3.11 6.80 -8.65
CA MET A 129 4.09 5.70 -8.73
C MET A 129 3.83 4.62 -7.68
N GLY A 130 3.43 5.03 -6.48
CA GLY A 130 3.03 4.17 -5.38
C GLY A 130 1.85 3.27 -5.70
N GLU A 131 0.83 3.78 -6.40
CA GLU A 131 -0.35 3.00 -6.81
C GLU A 131 0.03 1.83 -7.70
N GLY A 132 0.96 2.05 -8.66
CA GLY A 132 1.49 0.99 -9.50
C GLY A 132 2.47 0.05 -8.79
N ASN A 133 3.28 0.56 -7.87
CA ASN A 133 4.31 -0.23 -7.15
C ASN A 133 3.72 -1.34 -6.25
N GLN A 134 2.44 -1.29 -5.89
CA GLN A 134 1.77 -2.37 -5.12
C GLN A 134 2.04 -3.75 -5.74
N MET A 135 1.90 -3.84 -7.08
CA MET A 135 2.05 -5.10 -7.79
C MET A 135 3.52 -5.59 -7.80
N LEU A 136 4.48 -4.66 -7.74
CA LEU A 136 5.91 -4.97 -7.65
C LEU A 136 6.25 -5.66 -6.32
N TYR A 137 5.71 -5.15 -5.20
CA TYR A 137 6.00 -5.67 -3.87
C TYR A 137 5.36 -7.04 -3.61
N ASP A 138 4.20 -7.29 -4.23
CA ASP A 138 3.53 -8.59 -4.21
C ASP A 138 4.43 -9.70 -4.76
N PHE A 139 5.31 -9.41 -5.73
CA PHE A 139 6.16 -10.44 -6.32
C PHE A 139 7.15 -11.04 -5.34
N GLY A 140 7.70 -10.25 -4.41
CA GLY A 140 8.62 -10.81 -3.40
C GLY A 140 7.89 -11.72 -2.42
N LEU A 141 6.63 -11.41 -2.10
CA LEU A 141 5.78 -12.29 -1.31
C LEU A 141 5.43 -13.55 -2.10
N ALA A 142 5.05 -13.41 -3.36
CA ALA A 142 4.52 -14.50 -4.18
C ALA A 142 5.62 -15.46 -4.66
N ASP A 143 6.71 -14.94 -5.19
CA ASP A 143 7.80 -15.73 -5.78
C ASP A 143 9.11 -14.93 -5.78
N PRO A 144 9.89 -15.00 -4.69
CA PRO A 144 11.11 -14.23 -4.55
C PRO A 144 12.27 -14.77 -5.37
N THR A 145 12.18 -15.98 -5.92
CA THR A 145 13.28 -16.61 -6.67
C THR A 145 13.30 -16.18 -8.13
N ASN A 146 12.30 -15.41 -8.60
CA ASN A 146 12.30 -14.87 -9.95
C ASN A 146 13.45 -13.86 -10.14
N PRO A 147 14.46 -14.16 -10.98
CA PRO A 147 15.63 -13.31 -11.14
C PRO A 147 15.29 -11.95 -11.74
N SER A 148 14.29 -11.86 -12.62
CA SER A 148 13.88 -10.59 -13.24
C SER A 148 13.31 -9.62 -12.22
N ASN A 149 12.52 -10.10 -11.26
CA ASN A 149 11.94 -9.23 -10.22
C ASN A 149 12.96 -8.79 -9.18
N ARG A 150 13.90 -9.68 -8.83
CA ARG A 150 15.05 -9.31 -8.00
C ARG A 150 15.93 -8.25 -8.67
N GLU A 151 16.18 -8.39 -9.98
CA GLU A 151 16.94 -7.39 -10.73
C GLU A 151 16.18 -6.07 -10.85
N ARG A 152 14.86 -6.09 -11.11
CA ARG A 152 14.02 -4.88 -11.05
C ARG A 152 14.13 -4.18 -9.70
N ALA A 153 14.04 -4.90 -8.59
CA ALA A 153 14.19 -4.31 -7.26
C ALA A 153 15.54 -3.61 -7.08
N ARG A 154 16.65 -4.24 -7.50
CA ARG A 154 17.99 -3.65 -7.47
C ARG A 154 18.11 -2.41 -8.36
N LYS A 155 17.66 -2.54 -9.61
CA LYS A 155 17.70 -1.51 -10.65
C LYS A 155 16.89 -0.27 -10.24
N PHE A 156 15.67 -0.46 -9.76
CA PHE A 156 14.83 0.65 -9.32
C PHE A 156 15.40 1.29 -8.07
N ALA A 157 15.96 0.51 -7.13
CA ALA A 157 16.66 1.07 -5.98
C ALA A 157 17.89 1.90 -6.38
N ALA A 158 18.66 1.47 -7.39
CA ALA A 158 19.85 2.17 -7.87
C ALA A 158 19.57 3.64 -8.27
N MET A 159 18.38 3.91 -8.83
CA MET A 159 17.90 5.25 -9.18
C MET A 159 17.81 6.20 -7.98
N TYR A 160 17.56 5.67 -6.78
CA TYR A 160 17.31 6.46 -5.57
C TYR A 160 18.40 6.34 -4.50
N ILE A 161 19.42 5.51 -4.72
CA ILE A 161 20.59 5.42 -3.83
C ILE A 161 21.87 6.00 -4.44
N GLY A 162 21.77 6.58 -5.65
CA GLY A 162 22.88 7.23 -6.36
C GLY A 162 23.81 6.27 -7.11
N GLU A 163 23.31 5.08 -7.45
CA GLU A 163 24.06 4.06 -8.22
C GLU A 163 23.70 4.07 -9.71
N ASP A 164 22.59 4.68 -10.10
CA ASP A 164 22.22 4.90 -11.50
C ASP A 164 22.62 6.33 -11.95
N PRO A 165 23.63 6.49 -12.84
CA PRO A 165 24.05 7.79 -13.33
C PRO A 165 23.04 8.43 -14.30
N ASP A 166 22.17 7.64 -14.93
CA ASP A 166 21.16 8.12 -15.87
C ASP A 166 19.87 8.57 -15.17
N ALA A 167 19.69 8.18 -13.90
CA ALA A 167 18.60 8.61 -13.04
C ALA A 167 19.12 9.12 -11.67
N PRO A 168 19.80 10.28 -11.61
CA PRO A 168 20.44 10.79 -10.39
C PRO A 168 19.42 11.43 -9.43
N ASN A 169 18.42 10.67 -8.96
CA ASN A 169 17.34 11.19 -8.11
C ASN A 169 17.81 11.55 -6.69
N TRP A 170 18.94 11.00 -6.23
CA TRP A 170 19.43 11.12 -4.85
C TRP A 170 20.62 12.06 -4.70
N ASP A 171 20.59 12.90 -3.67
CA ASP A 171 21.76 13.59 -3.13
C ASP A 171 22.25 12.90 -1.84
N PRO A 172 23.39 12.20 -1.86
CA PRO A 172 23.93 11.52 -0.69
C PRO A 172 24.53 12.45 0.37
N VAL A 173 24.83 13.71 0.04
CA VAL A 173 25.39 14.68 0.99
C VAL A 173 24.28 15.23 1.88
N HIS A 174 23.18 15.66 1.27
CA HIS A 174 22.06 16.30 1.96
C HIS A 174 20.93 15.31 2.31
N LYS A 175 21.05 14.06 1.84
CA LYS A 175 20.09 12.99 2.06
C LYS A 175 18.68 13.40 1.61
N ILE A 176 18.57 13.83 0.35
CA ILE A 176 17.31 14.28 -0.26
C ILE A 176 17.08 13.65 -1.62
N ILE A 177 15.82 13.40 -1.95
CA ILE A 177 15.38 13.28 -3.34
C ILE A 177 15.38 14.68 -3.95
N ARG A 178 15.91 14.80 -5.18
CA ARG A 178 16.26 16.11 -5.77
C ARG A 178 15.08 16.89 -6.36
N SER A 179 13.92 16.26 -6.52
CA SER A 179 12.70 16.88 -7.05
C SER A 179 11.47 16.15 -6.51
N PRO A 180 10.31 16.81 -6.35
CA PRO A 180 9.03 16.14 -6.12
C PRO A 180 8.57 15.27 -7.30
N LEU A 181 9.16 15.47 -8.49
CA LEU A 181 8.84 14.72 -9.70
C LEU A 181 10.09 14.06 -10.25
N HIS A 182 10.05 12.75 -10.41
CA HIS A 182 11.25 11.97 -10.71
C HIS A 182 10.90 10.60 -11.28
N GLY A 183 11.91 9.86 -11.74
CA GLY A 183 11.70 8.48 -12.13
C GLY A 183 12.93 7.85 -12.77
N GLY A 184 12.71 6.94 -13.72
CA GLY A 184 13.76 6.32 -14.53
C GLY A 184 14.47 7.29 -15.49
N ALA A 185 14.00 8.54 -15.61
CA ALA A 185 14.67 9.61 -16.34
C ALA A 185 15.43 10.60 -15.43
N GLY A 186 15.52 10.32 -14.13
CA GLY A 186 16.09 11.23 -13.15
C GLY A 186 15.08 12.26 -12.61
N PRO A 187 15.55 13.28 -11.87
CA PRO A 187 14.69 14.30 -11.27
C PRO A 187 14.29 15.36 -12.31
N MET A 188 13.04 15.81 -12.25
CA MET A 188 12.56 16.92 -13.07
C MET A 188 12.98 18.23 -12.40
N THR A 189 14.00 18.88 -12.94
CA THR A 189 14.54 20.13 -12.40
C THR A 189 14.16 21.37 -13.20
N GLU A 190 13.60 21.17 -14.40
CA GLU A 190 13.26 22.21 -15.36
C GLU A 190 11.97 21.80 -16.08
N VAL A 191 10.90 22.58 -15.93
CA VAL A 191 9.59 22.27 -16.51
C VAL A 191 9.61 22.32 -18.03
N ARG A 192 10.49 23.14 -18.61
CA ARG A 192 10.65 23.32 -20.06
C ARG A 192 11.14 22.07 -20.79
N LYS A 193 11.66 21.07 -20.07
CA LYS A 193 12.04 19.78 -20.65
C LYS A 193 10.83 18.89 -20.95
N HIS A 194 9.66 19.21 -20.41
CA HIS A 194 8.42 18.49 -20.68
C HIS A 194 7.98 18.71 -22.14
N LYS A 195 7.76 17.60 -22.87
CA LYS A 195 7.47 17.61 -24.32
C LYS A 195 5.98 17.74 -24.66
N GLY A 196 5.11 17.71 -23.66
CA GLY A 196 3.67 17.86 -23.79
C GLY A 196 2.86 16.57 -23.62
N ILE A 197 1.56 16.73 -23.39
CA ILE A 197 0.60 15.69 -23.00
C ILE A 197 -0.54 15.66 -24.02
N VAL A 198 -0.86 14.47 -24.56
CA VAL A 198 -1.98 14.28 -25.52
C VAL A 198 -3.30 14.07 -24.77
N HIS A 199 -4.30 14.91 -24.99
CA HIS A 199 -5.62 14.83 -24.34
C HIS A 199 -6.62 13.97 -25.12
N THR A 200 -7.76 13.65 -24.50
CA THR A 200 -8.85 12.81 -25.09
C THR A 200 -9.38 13.33 -26.43
N ASP A 201 -9.35 14.65 -26.64
CA ASP A 201 -9.78 15.33 -27.87
C ASP A 201 -8.66 15.44 -28.93
N GLY A 202 -7.47 14.92 -28.64
CA GLY A 202 -6.29 14.97 -29.50
C GLY A 202 -5.46 16.26 -29.40
N ASN A 203 -5.84 17.22 -28.54
CA ASN A 203 -5.03 18.39 -28.27
C ASN A 203 -3.75 18.02 -27.49
N VAL A 204 -2.70 18.82 -27.63
CA VAL A 204 -1.43 18.63 -26.91
C VAL A 204 -1.18 19.83 -26.01
N SER A 205 -1.14 19.61 -24.69
CA SER A 205 -0.68 20.62 -23.73
C SER A 205 0.84 20.64 -23.65
N ASP A 206 1.41 21.77 -23.23
CA ASP A 206 2.85 21.95 -23.07
C ASP A 206 3.25 22.22 -21.60
N HIS A 207 4.51 22.54 -21.37
CA HIS A 207 5.04 22.88 -20.04
C HIS A 207 4.37 24.11 -19.40
N VAL A 208 3.88 25.07 -20.18
CA VAL A 208 3.15 26.25 -19.65
C VAL A 208 1.80 25.82 -19.13
N HIS A 209 1.10 24.97 -19.87
CA HIS A 209 -0.16 24.39 -19.43
C HIS A 209 0.00 23.56 -18.15
N LEU A 210 1.10 22.80 -18.02
CA LEU A 210 1.43 22.05 -16.80
C LEU A 210 1.57 22.98 -15.58
N VAL A 211 2.35 24.05 -15.69
CA VAL A 211 2.51 25.03 -14.60
C VAL A 211 1.19 25.73 -14.31
N ARG A 212 0.44 26.13 -15.35
CA ARG A 212 -0.90 26.71 -15.20
C ARG A 212 -1.82 25.79 -14.41
N HIS A 213 -1.82 24.49 -14.68
CA HIS A 213 -2.65 23.54 -13.94
C HIS A 213 -2.32 23.48 -12.45
N TRP A 214 -1.05 23.48 -12.07
CA TRP A 214 -0.72 23.48 -10.64
C TRP A 214 -1.02 24.80 -9.95
N LEU A 215 -0.78 25.94 -10.62
CA LEU A 215 -1.06 27.26 -10.05
C LEU A 215 -2.57 27.59 -10.04
N ASP A 216 -3.33 27.06 -11.00
CA ASP A 216 -4.78 27.21 -11.13
C ASP A 216 -5.40 25.91 -11.68
N ARG A 217 -5.72 24.98 -10.77
CA ARG A 217 -6.29 23.67 -11.15
C ARG A 217 -7.58 23.77 -11.97
N ARG A 218 -8.33 24.87 -11.86
CA ARG A 218 -9.59 25.06 -12.59
C ARG A 218 -9.37 25.65 -13.97
N SER A 219 -8.20 26.26 -14.23
CA SER A 219 -7.92 26.99 -15.47
C SER A 219 -7.98 26.16 -16.73
N LEU A 220 -7.80 24.84 -16.61
CA LEU A 220 -7.69 23.92 -17.75
C LEU A 220 -8.70 22.76 -17.72
N GLY A 221 -9.76 22.86 -16.90
CA GLY A 221 -10.74 21.78 -16.73
C GLY A 221 -10.14 20.54 -16.06
N ASP A 222 -10.59 19.35 -16.46
CA ASP A 222 -9.96 18.08 -16.08
C ASP A 222 -8.64 17.90 -16.84
N PHE A 223 -7.64 18.66 -16.41
CA PHE A 223 -6.32 18.71 -17.02
C PHE A 223 -5.57 17.40 -16.83
N GLY A 224 -5.18 16.81 -17.95
CA GLY A 224 -4.52 15.52 -18.03
C GLY A 224 -5.17 14.66 -19.11
N HIS A 225 -4.92 13.38 -19.09
CA HIS A 225 -5.38 12.46 -20.13
C HIS A 225 -6.84 11.98 -19.95
N ARG A 226 -7.56 12.47 -18.93
CA ARG A 226 -8.93 12.03 -18.58
C ARG A 226 -10.05 12.95 -19.09
N GLY A 227 -9.70 14.16 -19.56
CA GLY A 227 -10.65 15.18 -20.00
C GLY A 227 -10.27 15.85 -21.34
N THR A 228 -11.14 16.75 -21.78
CA THR A 228 -10.88 17.68 -22.89
C THR A 228 -10.18 18.91 -22.36
N MET A 229 -9.22 19.45 -23.11
CA MET A 229 -8.52 20.66 -22.67
C MET A 229 -9.46 21.86 -22.78
N GLU A 230 -9.72 22.53 -21.65
CA GLU A 230 -10.52 23.76 -21.60
C GLU A 230 -9.63 24.98 -21.34
N ASP A 231 -10.06 26.18 -21.74
CA ASP A 231 -9.40 27.44 -21.36
C ASP A 231 -10.36 28.28 -20.52
N SER A 232 -10.26 28.14 -19.20
CA SER A 232 -11.17 28.77 -18.23
C SER A 232 -10.40 29.40 -17.06
N PRO A 233 -9.48 30.34 -17.33
CA PRO A 233 -8.64 30.94 -16.28
C PRO A 233 -9.47 31.72 -15.27
N SER A 234 -8.99 31.79 -14.02
CA SER A 234 -9.56 32.69 -13.01
C SER A 234 -9.69 34.13 -13.53
N ALA A 235 -10.81 34.78 -13.21
CA ALA A 235 -11.02 36.21 -13.50
C ALA A 235 -10.34 37.13 -12.48
N GLU A 236 -10.03 36.58 -11.30
CA GLU A 236 -9.40 37.29 -10.18
C GLU A 236 -7.95 36.83 -10.02
N PRO A 237 -7.05 37.70 -9.52
CA PRO A 237 -5.70 37.30 -9.16
C PRO A 237 -5.68 36.14 -8.17
N LEU A 238 -4.71 35.24 -8.36
CA LEU A 238 -4.50 34.06 -7.55
C LEU A 238 -3.48 34.35 -6.45
N LEU A 239 -3.61 33.63 -5.34
CA LEU A 239 -2.54 33.51 -4.34
C LEU A 239 -1.75 32.24 -4.67
N PRO A 240 -0.61 32.33 -5.37
CA PRO A 240 0.15 31.15 -5.75
C PRO A 240 0.94 30.66 -4.53
N HIS A 241 0.31 29.87 -3.66
CA HIS A 241 0.97 29.35 -2.46
C HIS A 241 2.30 28.64 -2.78
N PHE A 242 2.38 27.98 -3.94
CA PHE A 242 3.60 27.34 -4.46
C PHE A 242 4.73 28.31 -4.83
N LEU A 243 4.45 29.59 -5.07
CA LEU A 243 5.45 30.60 -5.47
C LEU A 243 5.63 31.71 -4.42
N TYR A 244 4.89 31.65 -3.33
CA TYR A 244 5.04 32.55 -2.19
C TYR A 244 6.37 32.24 -1.45
N PRO A 245 7.14 33.24 -0.98
CA PRO A 245 6.82 34.68 -0.94
C PRO A 245 7.23 35.50 -2.17
N ARG A 246 7.91 34.90 -3.16
CA ARG A 246 8.45 35.63 -4.32
C ARG A 246 7.35 36.18 -5.22
N VAL A 247 6.28 35.42 -5.41
CA VAL A 247 5.05 35.86 -6.07
C VAL A 247 3.94 35.90 -5.03
N LYS A 248 3.54 37.11 -4.64
CA LYS A 248 2.49 37.32 -3.62
C LYS A 248 1.09 37.26 -4.18
N GLU A 249 0.96 37.67 -5.43
CA GLU A 249 -0.28 37.73 -6.19
C GLU A 249 0.09 37.43 -7.64
N LEU A 250 -0.66 36.53 -8.27
CA LEU A 250 -0.47 36.13 -9.65
C LEU A 250 -1.67 36.58 -10.46
N GLU A 251 -1.43 37.50 -11.38
CA GLU A 251 -2.47 38.05 -12.24
C GLU A 251 -3.10 36.99 -13.15
N PRO A 252 -4.41 37.12 -13.46
CA PRO A 252 -5.05 36.31 -14.49
C PRO A 252 -4.28 36.36 -15.80
N ARG A 253 -4.22 35.22 -16.51
CA ARG A 253 -3.59 35.14 -17.83
C ARG A 253 -2.12 35.60 -17.86
N TRP A 254 -1.38 35.46 -16.75
CA TRP A 254 0.07 35.73 -16.65
C TRP A 254 0.92 35.11 -17.78
N TYR A 255 0.43 34.02 -18.37
CA TYR A 255 1.08 33.29 -19.46
C TYR A 255 0.98 33.96 -20.84
N GLU A 256 0.13 34.98 -21.02
CA GLU A 256 -0.02 35.71 -22.29
C GLU A 256 1.07 36.77 -22.49
N ASP A 257 1.68 37.27 -21.41
CA ASP A 257 2.86 38.13 -21.48
C ASP A 257 4.12 37.27 -21.46
N ASP A 258 4.92 37.34 -22.52
CA ASP A 258 6.10 36.48 -22.68
C ASP A 258 7.12 36.67 -21.55
N ALA A 259 7.38 37.91 -21.12
CA ALA A 259 8.40 38.17 -20.11
C ALA A 259 7.96 37.66 -18.74
N ARG A 260 6.69 37.87 -18.40
CA ARG A 260 6.08 37.41 -17.17
C ARG A 260 5.94 35.89 -17.14
N ARG A 261 5.58 35.28 -18.27
CA ARG A 261 5.55 33.82 -18.42
C ARG A 261 6.91 33.23 -18.08
N GLU A 262 7.99 33.72 -18.70
CA GLU A 262 9.34 33.21 -18.42
C GLU A 262 9.76 33.42 -16.95
N GLU A 263 9.42 34.58 -16.36
CA GLU A 263 9.67 34.83 -14.94
C GLU A 263 8.98 33.78 -14.04
N ILE A 264 7.70 33.48 -14.27
CA ILE A 264 6.96 32.50 -13.47
C ILE A 264 7.50 31.09 -13.65
N LEU A 265 7.88 30.71 -14.88
CA LEU A 265 8.49 29.40 -15.13
C LEU A 265 9.84 29.26 -14.41
N ASP A 266 10.68 30.29 -14.42
CA ASP A 266 11.96 30.29 -13.70
C ASP A 266 11.76 30.18 -12.18
N ILE A 267 10.81 30.92 -11.63
CA ILE A 267 10.45 30.83 -10.21
C ILE A 267 9.91 29.44 -9.88
N PHE A 268 9.09 28.84 -10.76
CA PHE A 268 8.55 27.50 -10.57
C PHE A 268 9.66 26.45 -10.54
N ASP A 269 10.59 26.50 -11.48
CA ASP A 269 11.76 25.62 -11.53
C ASP A 269 12.57 25.75 -10.23
N GLU A 270 12.90 26.98 -9.80
CA GLU A 270 13.71 27.24 -8.60
C GLU A 270 13.02 26.86 -7.27
N MET A 271 11.72 27.10 -7.14
CA MET A 271 11.02 26.97 -5.84
C MET A 271 10.27 25.65 -5.65
N VAL A 272 9.83 25.02 -6.75
CA VAL A 272 8.95 23.84 -6.70
C VAL A 272 9.68 22.57 -7.11
N LEU A 273 10.49 22.63 -8.17
CA LEU A 273 11.13 21.44 -8.75
C LEU A 273 12.51 21.09 -8.18
N GLN A 274 13.10 21.98 -7.37
CA GLN A 274 14.48 21.86 -6.87
C GLN A 274 14.47 21.55 -5.38
N GLY A 275 14.28 20.27 -5.02
CA GLY A 275 14.24 19.87 -3.63
C GLY A 275 13.40 18.63 -3.34
N ASP A 276 13.30 18.35 -2.06
CA ASP A 276 12.55 17.22 -1.51
C ASP A 276 11.24 17.66 -0.87
N GLU A 277 10.31 16.72 -0.76
CA GLU A 277 9.05 16.87 -0.05
C GLU A 277 8.62 15.54 0.59
N PRO A 278 7.73 15.57 1.60
CA PRO A 278 7.42 14.37 2.40
C PRO A 278 6.77 13.21 1.64
N SER A 279 6.12 13.47 0.50
CA SER A 279 5.53 12.42 -0.35
C SER A 279 6.60 11.41 -0.80
N ASN A 280 7.85 11.86 -0.97
CA ASN A 280 8.97 11.05 -1.38
C ASN A 280 9.44 10.06 -0.30
N LEU A 281 8.95 10.15 0.95
CA LEU A 281 9.22 9.14 1.98
C LEU A 281 8.75 7.74 1.56
N CYS A 282 7.75 7.66 0.68
CA CYS A 282 7.31 6.39 0.11
C CYS A 282 8.42 5.66 -0.70
N THR A 283 9.49 6.35 -1.13
CA THR A 283 10.71 5.73 -1.72
C THR A 283 11.30 4.65 -0.85
N THR A 284 11.15 4.78 0.47
CA THR A 284 11.62 3.78 1.44
C THR A 284 11.06 2.39 1.19
N ALA A 285 9.82 2.25 0.69
CA ALA A 285 9.25 0.95 0.34
C ALA A 285 9.98 0.30 -0.85
N LEU A 286 10.33 1.08 -1.87
CA LEU A 286 11.08 0.61 -3.03
C LEU A 286 12.47 0.10 -2.63
N ILE A 287 13.15 0.83 -1.75
CA ILE A 287 14.47 0.45 -1.24
C ILE A 287 14.38 -0.74 -0.26
N THR A 288 13.33 -0.77 0.57
CA THR A 288 13.07 -1.90 1.47
C THR A 288 12.79 -3.18 0.67
N ASN A 289 12.04 -3.10 -0.43
CA ASN A 289 11.83 -4.23 -1.34
C ASN A 289 13.18 -4.78 -1.85
N ALA A 290 14.12 -3.92 -2.27
CA ALA A 290 15.46 -4.37 -2.67
C ALA A 290 16.24 -5.02 -1.52
N TYR A 291 16.14 -4.49 -0.29
CA TYR A 291 16.71 -5.13 0.91
C TYR A 291 16.12 -6.53 1.14
N LEU A 292 14.79 -6.68 1.09
CA LEU A 292 14.11 -7.96 1.35
C LEU A 292 14.52 -9.07 0.37
N TYR A 293 14.87 -8.71 -0.88
CA TYR A 293 15.41 -9.64 -1.88
C TYR A 293 16.89 -10.00 -1.71
N THR A 294 17.68 -9.12 -1.08
CA THR A 294 19.15 -9.18 -1.19
C THR A 294 19.89 -9.26 0.13
N GLY A 295 19.30 -8.79 1.22
CA GLY A 295 19.98 -8.61 2.51
C GLY A 295 21.10 -7.56 2.48
N ASP A 296 21.26 -6.78 1.42
CA ASP A 296 22.36 -5.83 1.29
C ASP A 296 22.16 -4.61 2.20
N GLU A 297 23.04 -4.48 3.20
CA GLU A 297 23.00 -3.43 4.24
C GLU A 297 22.97 -2.01 3.68
N LYS A 298 23.42 -1.77 2.44
CA LYS A 298 23.35 -0.43 1.84
C LYS A 298 21.91 0.09 1.72
N TYR A 299 20.94 -0.80 1.43
CA TYR A 299 19.54 -0.44 1.29
C TYR A 299 18.93 -0.10 2.65
N LYS A 300 19.20 -0.94 3.67
CA LYS A 300 18.80 -0.69 5.05
C LYS A 300 19.38 0.62 5.57
N LYS A 301 20.67 0.84 5.40
CA LYS A 301 21.33 2.08 5.79
C LYS A 301 20.68 3.30 5.13
N TRP A 302 20.40 3.23 3.82
CA TRP A 302 19.76 4.32 3.10
C TRP A 302 18.39 4.67 3.67
N VAL A 303 17.53 3.67 3.92
CA VAL A 303 16.18 3.89 4.48
C VAL A 303 16.26 4.57 5.84
N LEU A 304 17.11 4.05 6.74
CA LEU A 304 17.27 4.61 8.08
C LEU A 304 17.84 6.03 8.02
N ASP A 305 18.87 6.26 7.21
CA ASP A 305 19.49 7.58 7.05
C ASP A 305 18.52 8.62 6.47
N TYR A 306 17.64 8.23 5.54
CA TYR A 306 16.68 9.11 4.88
C TYR A 306 15.52 9.49 5.82
N VAL A 307 14.91 8.51 6.50
CA VAL A 307 13.83 8.78 7.47
C VAL A 307 14.35 9.58 8.66
N GLN A 308 15.56 9.27 9.15
CA GLN A 308 16.20 10.08 10.20
C GLN A 308 16.38 11.54 9.75
N GLY A 309 16.79 11.78 8.49
CA GLY A 309 16.90 13.13 7.96
C GLY A 309 15.57 13.91 7.95
N TRP A 310 14.44 13.23 7.79
CA TRP A 310 13.11 13.85 7.93
C TRP A 310 12.75 14.12 9.39
N ILE A 311 13.07 13.20 10.31
CA ILE A 311 12.89 13.40 11.75
C ILE A 311 13.69 14.62 12.23
N ASP A 312 14.98 14.72 11.85
CA ASP A 312 15.84 15.86 12.21
C ASP A 312 15.25 17.20 11.72
N ARG A 313 14.65 17.21 10.53
CA ARG A 313 13.98 18.39 9.95
C ARG A 313 12.69 18.74 10.66
N ILE A 314 11.91 17.75 11.08
CA ILE A 314 10.71 17.93 11.91
C ILE A 314 11.11 18.57 13.24
N GLU A 315 12.13 18.04 13.92
CA GLU A 315 12.62 18.57 15.19
C GLU A 315 13.15 20.01 15.05
N ALA A 316 13.89 20.29 13.98
CA ALA A 316 14.40 21.63 13.68
C ALA A 316 13.29 22.63 13.29
N ASN A 317 12.10 22.13 12.96
CA ASN A 317 10.94 22.91 12.50
C ASN A 317 9.78 22.83 13.52
N ASP A 318 10.09 22.87 14.81
CA ASP A 318 9.11 22.92 15.91
C ASP A 318 8.08 21.76 15.92
N GLY A 319 8.47 20.59 15.42
CA GLY A 319 7.67 19.37 15.43
C GLY A 319 6.71 19.22 14.25
N ILE A 320 6.56 20.22 13.38
CA ILE A 320 5.79 20.08 12.14
C ILE A 320 6.68 19.70 10.97
N ILE A 321 6.20 18.78 10.13
CA ILE A 321 6.92 18.38 8.94
C ILE A 321 6.97 19.54 7.93
N PRO A 322 8.17 19.99 7.54
CA PRO A 322 8.30 20.92 6.43
C PRO A 322 7.85 20.21 5.15
N ASP A 323 7.17 20.92 4.26
CA ASP A 323 6.72 20.35 2.98
C ASP A 323 7.66 20.66 1.81
N ASN A 324 8.76 21.38 2.07
CA ASN A 324 9.77 21.69 1.09
C ASN A 324 11.16 21.77 1.71
N VAL A 325 12.13 21.12 1.05
CA VAL A 325 13.54 21.10 1.44
C VAL A 325 14.38 21.39 0.20
N GLY A 326 15.16 22.46 0.21
CA GLY A 326 15.95 22.85 -0.96
C GLY A 326 17.14 21.92 -1.24
N SER A 327 17.81 22.17 -2.36
CA SER A 327 18.95 21.38 -2.86
C SER A 327 20.12 21.20 -1.87
N THR A 328 20.26 22.06 -0.85
CA THR A 328 21.28 21.91 0.21
C THR A 328 20.75 21.24 1.48
N GLY A 329 19.56 20.64 1.42
CA GLY A 329 18.91 19.98 2.54
C GLY A 329 18.27 20.94 3.55
N LYS A 330 18.29 22.26 3.28
CA LYS A 330 17.71 23.29 4.14
C LYS A 330 16.22 23.46 3.87
N VAL A 331 15.44 23.47 4.94
CA VAL A 331 14.01 23.79 4.90
C VAL A 331 13.81 25.21 4.39
N GLY A 332 12.91 25.41 3.43
CA GLY A 332 12.57 26.74 2.92
C GLY A 332 13.69 27.48 2.20
N GLU A 333 14.70 26.78 1.67
CA GLU A 333 15.90 27.41 1.09
C GLU A 333 15.57 28.38 -0.05
N ALA A 334 14.68 27.97 -0.97
CA ALA A 334 14.21 28.82 -2.07
C ALA A 334 13.08 29.77 -1.65
N ARG A 335 12.73 29.81 -0.36
CA ARG A 335 11.53 30.46 0.19
C ARG A 335 11.80 31.32 1.42
N ASP A 336 13.00 31.89 1.54
CA ASP A 336 13.39 32.75 2.67
C ASP A 336 13.15 32.11 4.06
N GLY A 337 13.32 30.79 4.16
CA GLY A 337 13.13 30.01 5.39
C GLY A 337 11.69 29.51 5.63
N GLN A 338 10.77 29.72 4.68
CA GLN A 338 9.40 29.23 4.78
C GLN A 338 9.31 27.72 4.59
N TRP A 339 8.85 27.01 5.62
CA TRP A 339 8.75 25.54 5.65
C TRP A 339 7.52 24.95 4.94
N TRP A 340 6.58 25.79 4.48
CA TRP A 340 5.38 25.40 3.72
C TRP A 340 5.43 25.92 2.27
N GLY A 341 4.62 25.35 1.37
CA GLY A 341 4.54 25.76 -0.03
C GLY A 341 5.03 24.73 -1.06
N GLY A 342 5.38 23.52 -0.62
CA GLY A 342 5.74 22.39 -1.49
C GLY A 342 4.59 21.88 -2.36
N LEU A 343 4.93 21.14 -3.42
CA LEU A 343 3.99 20.75 -4.48
C LEU A 343 2.86 19.84 -3.96
N HIS A 344 3.19 18.92 -3.04
CA HIS A 344 2.25 17.98 -2.41
C HIS A 344 2.02 18.30 -0.91
N GLY A 345 2.31 19.53 -0.50
CA GLY A 345 2.41 19.96 0.89
C GLY A 345 1.16 20.62 1.49
N TRP A 346 1.39 21.36 2.58
CA TRP A 346 0.40 22.10 3.36
C TRP A 346 -0.29 23.23 2.57
N SER A 347 0.13 23.51 1.34
CA SER A 347 -0.53 24.46 0.44
C SER A 347 -1.56 23.84 -0.50
N THR A 348 -1.76 22.52 -0.44
CA THR A 348 -2.66 21.79 -1.36
C THR A 348 -4.08 21.59 -0.85
N GLY A 349 -4.44 22.20 0.29
CA GLY A 349 -5.79 22.12 0.85
C GLY A 349 -6.09 20.76 1.47
N ASP A 350 -7.32 20.29 1.30
CA ASP A 350 -7.80 18.98 1.78
C ASP A 350 -6.92 17.79 1.35
N ARG A 351 -6.25 17.87 0.19
CA ARG A 351 -5.36 16.82 -0.31
C ARG A 351 -3.99 16.76 0.37
N ALA A 352 -3.63 17.74 1.19
CA ALA A 352 -2.34 17.76 1.88
C ALA A 352 -2.19 16.56 2.82
N ILE A 353 -3.24 16.27 3.59
CA ILE A 353 -3.24 15.15 4.55
C ILE A 353 -3.06 13.83 3.81
N ASP A 354 -3.79 13.60 2.71
CA ASP A 354 -3.66 12.40 1.89
C ASP A 354 -2.20 12.15 1.50
N ARG A 355 -1.58 13.13 0.85
CA ARG A 355 -0.24 12.99 0.25
C ARG A 355 0.86 12.89 1.30
N LEU A 356 0.80 13.73 2.33
CA LEU A 356 1.80 13.76 3.40
C LEU A 356 1.75 12.48 4.24
N PHE A 357 0.58 12.09 4.73
CA PHE A 357 0.48 10.97 5.68
C PHE A 357 0.80 9.62 5.05
N LEU A 358 0.50 9.41 3.77
CA LEU A 358 0.90 8.19 3.07
C LEU A 358 2.43 8.03 3.06
N GLY A 359 3.17 9.09 2.72
CA GLY A 359 4.63 9.14 2.82
C GLY A 359 5.14 8.84 4.22
N LEU A 360 4.57 9.52 5.21
CA LEU A 360 4.96 9.37 6.61
C LEU A 360 4.76 7.95 7.13
N ILE A 361 3.61 7.33 6.87
CA ILE A 361 3.32 5.99 7.35
C ILE A 361 4.26 4.98 6.66
N ILE A 362 4.42 5.06 5.35
CA ILE A 362 5.30 4.14 4.61
C ILE A 362 6.75 4.28 5.09
N GLY A 363 7.25 5.51 5.23
CA GLY A 363 8.57 5.80 5.76
C GLY A 363 8.78 5.26 7.18
N ALA A 364 7.84 5.54 8.08
CA ALA A 364 7.86 5.07 9.46
C ALA A 364 7.89 3.54 9.54
N GLU A 365 6.99 2.87 8.81
CA GLU A 365 6.92 1.40 8.79
C GLU A 365 8.21 0.79 8.25
N CYS A 366 8.70 1.24 7.09
CA CYS A 366 9.92 0.71 6.49
C CYS A 366 11.13 0.86 7.42
N ALA A 367 11.34 2.04 8.00
CA ALA A 367 12.43 2.26 8.93
C ALA A 367 12.28 1.48 10.24
N HIS A 368 11.06 1.39 10.79
CA HIS A 368 10.78 0.57 11.98
C HIS A 368 11.09 -0.90 11.76
N LEU A 369 10.72 -1.46 10.60
CA LEU A 369 11.05 -2.85 10.24
C LEU A 369 12.56 -3.07 10.10
N LEU A 370 13.25 -2.20 9.38
CA LEU A 370 14.67 -2.39 9.09
C LEU A 370 15.59 -2.06 10.26
N SER A 371 15.16 -1.21 11.18
CA SER A 371 15.87 -0.89 12.43
C SER A 371 15.80 -2.00 13.47
N GLY A 372 14.93 -3.00 13.29
CA GLY A 372 14.68 -4.02 14.30
C GLY A 372 13.66 -3.57 15.35
N GLY A 373 12.66 -2.78 14.96
CA GLY A 373 11.59 -2.33 15.84
C GLY A 373 11.92 -1.09 16.65
N ASP A 374 12.80 -0.21 16.15
CA ASP A 374 13.13 1.04 16.84
C ASP A 374 11.98 2.06 16.69
N ASP A 375 11.20 2.19 17.76
CA ASP A 375 10.05 3.09 17.84
C ASP A 375 10.39 4.58 17.65
N SER A 376 11.66 4.99 17.69
CA SER A 376 12.04 6.38 17.40
C SER A 376 11.71 6.78 15.95
N TYR A 377 11.74 5.84 15.00
CA TYR A 377 11.35 6.10 13.61
C TYR A 377 9.86 6.39 13.43
N LEU A 378 9.01 5.98 14.38
CA LEU A 378 7.58 6.27 14.36
C LEU A 378 7.29 7.74 14.71
N GLU A 379 8.26 8.50 15.22
CA GLU A 379 8.08 9.92 15.56
C GLU A 379 7.77 10.79 14.34
N VAL A 380 8.24 10.39 13.15
CA VAL A 380 7.92 11.06 11.89
C VAL A 380 6.40 11.19 11.68
N LEU A 381 5.62 10.23 12.19
CA LEU A 381 4.16 10.22 12.16
C LEU A 381 3.54 10.76 13.46
N ARG A 382 4.02 10.33 14.63
CA ARG A 382 3.48 10.74 15.95
C ARG A 382 3.50 12.25 16.11
N SER A 383 4.58 12.92 15.66
CA SER A 383 4.71 14.37 15.75
C SER A 383 3.63 15.09 14.94
N GLN A 384 3.31 14.61 13.74
CA GLN A 384 2.29 15.24 12.90
C GLN A 384 0.89 15.06 13.48
N VAL A 385 0.59 13.87 14.01
CA VAL A 385 -0.68 13.65 14.73
C VAL A 385 -0.79 14.58 15.93
N ARG A 386 0.29 14.75 16.71
CA ARG A 386 0.32 15.66 17.86
C ARG A 386 0.05 17.11 17.44
N VAL A 387 0.77 17.62 16.45
CA VAL A 387 0.61 19.00 15.93
C VAL A 387 -0.82 19.23 15.44
N LEU A 388 -1.38 18.31 14.65
CA LEU A 388 -2.75 18.44 14.15
C LEU A 388 -3.78 18.42 15.28
N MET A 389 -3.60 17.56 16.27
CA MET A 389 -4.51 17.46 17.41
C MET A 389 -4.42 18.68 18.34
N GLU A 390 -3.23 19.25 18.54
CA GLU A 390 -3.03 20.48 19.33
C GLU A 390 -3.63 21.71 18.65
N ASN A 391 -3.64 21.74 17.32
CA ASN A 391 -4.22 22.82 16.53
C ASN A 391 -5.68 22.54 16.09
N SER A 392 -6.27 21.41 16.49
CA SER A 392 -7.65 21.09 16.15
C SER A 392 -8.64 22.07 16.78
N ILE A 393 -9.73 22.34 16.07
CA ILE A 393 -10.84 23.18 16.54
C ILE A 393 -12.14 22.37 16.53
N GLU A 394 -13.13 22.82 17.30
CA GLU A 394 -14.49 22.29 17.23
C GLU A 394 -15.31 23.12 16.24
N THR A 395 -16.10 22.46 15.39
CA THR A 395 -17.04 23.14 14.51
C THR A 395 -18.12 23.86 15.31
N GLU A 396 -18.62 24.98 14.79
CA GLU A 396 -19.73 25.72 15.40
C GLU A 396 -21.11 25.11 15.11
N THR A 397 -21.15 23.89 14.56
CA THR A 397 -22.39 23.14 14.28
C THR A 397 -22.97 22.53 15.56
N GLU A 398 -24.25 22.15 15.55
CA GLU A 398 -24.89 21.46 16.69
C GLU A 398 -24.14 20.19 17.11
N SER A 399 -23.47 19.53 16.16
CA SER A 399 -22.66 18.32 16.38
C SER A 399 -21.28 18.56 16.99
N ARG A 400 -20.75 19.79 17.00
CA ARG A 400 -19.43 20.16 17.55
C ARG A 400 -18.31 19.17 17.20
N CYS A 401 -18.12 18.90 15.92
CA CYS A 401 -17.12 17.95 15.42
C CYS A 401 -15.71 18.51 15.60
N MET A 402 -14.73 17.67 15.91
CA MET A 402 -13.33 18.07 15.81
C MET A 402 -12.89 18.09 14.34
N VAL A 403 -12.30 19.21 13.91
CA VAL A 403 -11.61 19.34 12.63
C VAL A 403 -10.15 19.74 12.86
N VAL A 404 -9.25 19.27 11.99
CA VAL A 404 -7.81 19.56 12.05
C VAL A 404 -7.42 20.54 10.95
N PRO A 405 -6.29 21.27 11.09
CA PRO A 405 -5.78 22.07 10.00
C PRO A 405 -5.47 21.22 8.77
N THR A 406 -5.89 21.68 7.59
CA THR A 406 -5.64 21.02 6.30
C THR A 406 -4.71 21.83 5.40
N SER A 407 -4.56 23.14 5.65
CA SER A 407 -3.62 23.96 4.91
C SER A 407 -2.97 25.07 5.73
N TYR A 408 -1.77 25.46 5.32
CA TYR A 408 -0.98 26.55 5.90
C TYR A 408 -0.66 27.60 4.84
N GLY A 409 -0.66 28.87 5.23
CA GLY A 409 -0.33 30.00 4.37
C GLY A 409 0.28 31.18 5.11
N ALA A 410 0.36 32.33 4.46
CA ALA A 410 1.04 33.53 4.97
C ALA A 410 0.50 34.03 6.33
N GLU A 411 -0.79 33.79 6.60
CA GLU A 411 -1.47 34.20 7.84
C GLU A 411 -1.61 33.04 8.86
N GLY A 412 -0.92 31.92 8.64
CA GLY A 412 -1.00 30.72 9.47
C GLY A 412 -1.90 29.63 8.87
N TRP A 413 -2.55 28.84 9.74
CA TRP A 413 -3.51 27.81 9.32
C TRP A 413 -4.68 28.43 8.55
N ALA A 414 -4.82 28.05 7.28
CA ALA A 414 -5.72 28.68 6.33
C ALA A 414 -7.03 27.91 6.11
N SER A 415 -7.04 26.60 6.38
CA SER A 415 -8.23 25.75 6.24
C SER A 415 -8.25 24.64 7.28
N TYR A 416 -9.45 24.19 7.60
CA TYR A 416 -9.73 23.11 8.55
C TYR A 416 -10.69 22.12 7.94
N GLY A 417 -10.50 20.84 8.22
CA GLY A 417 -11.33 19.76 7.72
C GLY A 417 -11.18 18.48 8.52
N ASP A 418 -11.84 17.43 8.04
CA ASP A 418 -11.77 16.12 8.65
C ASP A 418 -10.34 15.58 8.57
N PHE A 419 -9.83 15.01 9.66
CA PHE A 419 -8.57 14.28 9.66
C PHE A 419 -8.73 12.92 8.92
N SER A 420 -8.94 12.96 7.61
CA SER A 420 -9.19 11.80 6.76
C SER A 420 -8.05 11.55 5.80
N ILE A 421 -7.91 10.30 5.36
CA ILE A 421 -7.11 9.92 4.20
C ILE A 421 -8.04 9.26 3.18
N ARG A 422 -8.11 9.82 1.97
CA ARG A 422 -9.00 9.41 0.85
C ARG A 422 -10.47 9.26 1.26
N GLY A 423 -10.98 10.19 2.09
CA GLY A 423 -12.35 10.17 2.59
C GLY A 423 -12.67 9.00 3.53
N GLY A 424 -11.66 8.21 3.92
CA GLY A 424 -11.69 7.29 5.04
C GLY A 424 -10.95 7.87 6.23
N PRO A 425 -10.99 7.19 7.37
CA PRO A 425 -10.23 7.64 8.52
C PRO A 425 -8.72 7.67 8.28
N PRO A 426 -7.93 8.35 9.14
CA PRO A 426 -6.50 8.35 8.98
C PRO A 426 -6.00 6.94 9.34
N HIS A 427 -5.08 6.41 8.54
CA HIS A 427 -4.50 5.05 8.65
C HIS A 427 -3.66 4.84 9.93
N LEU A 428 -4.01 5.45 11.06
CA LEU A 428 -3.28 5.41 12.34
C LEU A 428 -3.30 4.03 13.01
N THR A 429 -4.16 3.12 12.58
CA THR A 429 -4.07 1.71 13.01
C THR A 429 -2.76 1.06 12.58
N HIS A 430 -2.12 1.55 11.51
CA HIS A 430 -0.76 1.17 11.13
C HIS A 430 0.28 1.57 12.19
N LEU A 431 0.15 2.78 12.76
CA LEU A 431 1.03 3.26 13.83
C LEU A 431 0.94 2.34 15.06
N HIS A 432 -0.28 2.08 15.55
CA HIS A 432 -0.46 1.17 16.68
C HIS A 432 -0.02 -0.26 16.33
N HIS A 433 -0.27 -0.74 15.12
CA HIS A 433 0.17 -2.07 14.71
C HIS A 433 1.70 -2.19 14.67
N ALA A 434 2.39 -1.13 14.24
CA ALA A 434 3.85 -1.08 14.20
C ALA A 434 4.45 -1.12 15.61
N SER A 435 3.96 -0.35 16.59
CA SER A 435 4.54 -0.36 17.94
C SER A 435 3.93 -1.43 18.86
N MET A 436 2.63 -1.69 18.76
CA MET A 436 1.78 -2.35 19.76
C MET A 436 1.88 -1.71 21.16
N SER A 437 2.18 -0.41 21.22
CA SER A 437 2.36 0.33 22.47
C SER A 437 1.06 0.96 22.97
N GLU A 438 0.91 1.06 24.29
CA GLU A 438 -0.22 1.76 24.92
C GLU A 438 -0.28 3.25 24.48
N GLY A 439 0.88 3.90 24.31
CA GLY A 439 0.94 5.30 23.89
C GLY A 439 0.35 5.55 22.49
N ASP A 440 0.62 4.66 21.54
CA ASP A 440 0.03 4.78 20.19
C ASP A 440 -1.43 4.33 20.17
N TYR A 441 -1.81 3.36 21.01
CA TYR A 441 -3.22 3.00 21.21
C TYR A 441 -4.02 4.22 21.70
N ASP A 442 -3.48 4.96 22.68
CA ASP A 442 -4.09 6.19 23.20
C ASP A 442 -4.22 7.28 22.13
N ILE A 443 -3.24 7.41 21.22
CA ILE A 443 -3.32 8.32 20.08
C ILE A 443 -4.49 7.94 19.16
N VAL A 444 -4.58 6.68 18.74
CA VAL A 444 -5.62 6.19 17.83
C VAL A 444 -7.01 6.38 18.45
N THR A 445 -7.17 6.00 19.72
CA THR A 445 -8.46 6.11 20.41
C THR A 445 -8.86 7.55 20.73
N ARG A 446 -7.92 8.44 20.97
CA ARG A 446 -8.22 9.88 21.13
C ARG A 446 -8.70 10.50 19.81
N VAL A 447 -8.09 10.12 18.68
CA VAL A 447 -8.57 10.54 17.34
C VAL A 447 -9.97 9.96 17.10
N ARG A 448 -10.19 8.67 17.40
CA ARG A 448 -11.52 8.04 17.36
C ARG A 448 -12.56 8.83 18.11
N ASP A 449 -12.35 9.01 19.41
CA ASP A 449 -13.42 9.48 20.29
C ASP A 449 -13.84 10.91 19.90
N ARG A 450 -12.87 11.73 19.48
CA ARG A 450 -13.16 13.08 18.97
C ARG A 450 -13.82 13.10 17.59
N TRP A 451 -13.46 12.16 16.72
CA TRP A 451 -14.12 11.96 15.43
C TRP A 451 -15.59 11.54 15.61
N MET A 452 -15.82 10.52 16.46
CA MET A 452 -17.15 9.97 16.76
C MET A 452 -18.08 10.98 17.42
N ASN A 453 -17.56 11.81 18.33
CA ASN A 453 -18.36 12.84 19.01
C ASN A 453 -18.96 13.88 18.05
N GLY A 454 -18.40 14.03 16.85
CA GLY A 454 -18.92 14.89 15.78
C GLY A 454 -19.96 14.23 14.87
N GLY A 455 -20.41 13.00 15.16
CA GLY A 455 -21.27 12.25 14.25
C GLY A 455 -20.52 11.53 13.14
N GLY A 456 -19.23 11.21 13.35
CA GLY A 456 -18.47 10.35 12.45
C GLY A 456 -18.96 8.89 12.41
N ASP A 457 -18.57 8.17 11.37
CA ASP A 457 -18.99 6.78 11.07
C ASP A 457 -18.76 5.82 12.24
N ASP A 458 -19.70 4.90 12.51
CA ASP A 458 -19.53 3.82 13.49
C ASP A 458 -18.27 3.00 13.17
N TRP A 459 -17.31 2.96 14.10
CA TRP A 459 -16.06 2.19 13.92
C TRP A 459 -16.29 0.67 13.85
N ASN A 460 -17.49 0.18 14.18
CA ASN A 460 -17.87 -1.21 13.94
C ASN A 460 -18.49 -1.43 12.54
N ASP A 461 -18.78 -0.37 11.78
CA ASP A 461 -19.37 -0.46 10.46
C ASP A 461 -18.39 -1.10 9.46
N ILE A 462 -18.98 -1.81 8.49
CA ILE A 462 -18.27 -2.57 7.47
C ILE A 462 -18.92 -2.21 6.13
N PRO A 463 -18.43 -1.15 5.46
CA PRO A 463 -19.04 -0.70 4.24
C PRO A 463 -18.74 -1.63 3.05
N LEU A 464 -19.71 -1.76 2.14
CA LEU A 464 -19.56 -2.44 0.85
C LEU A 464 -18.83 -1.55 -0.16
N THR A 465 -17.53 -1.37 0.03
CA THR A 465 -16.73 -0.46 -0.81
C THR A 465 -15.60 -1.12 -1.57
N GLY A 466 -15.31 -2.41 -1.32
CA GLY A 466 -14.14 -3.08 -1.90
C GLY A 466 -12.86 -2.31 -1.61
N ASP A 467 -12.74 -1.82 -0.39
CA ASP A 467 -11.84 -0.76 0.02
C ASP A 467 -10.36 -1.11 -0.28
N ARG A 468 -9.82 -0.57 -1.38
CA ARG A 468 -8.41 -0.76 -1.76
C ARG A 468 -7.48 0.31 -1.18
N GLY A 469 -7.97 1.52 -0.88
CA GLY A 469 -7.11 2.63 -0.45
C GLY A 469 -7.67 3.55 0.64
N GLY A 470 -8.91 3.37 1.05
CA GLY A 470 -9.44 3.93 2.28
C GLY A 470 -9.05 3.09 3.50
N ALA A 471 -9.17 3.69 4.69
CA ALA A 471 -8.98 3.01 5.96
C ALA A 471 -10.31 2.56 6.60
N ARG A 472 -11.42 2.58 5.86
CA ARG A 472 -12.77 2.48 6.46
C ARG A 472 -12.98 1.17 7.20
N THR A 473 -12.46 0.06 6.66
CA THR A 473 -12.52 -1.26 7.31
C THR A 473 -11.35 -1.55 8.26
N GLU A 474 -10.35 -0.67 8.37
CA GLU A 474 -9.23 -0.85 9.32
C GLU A 474 -9.67 -0.63 10.78
N PHE A 475 -10.68 0.22 10.99
CA PHE A 475 -11.17 0.52 12.33
C PHE A 475 -12.07 -0.55 12.90
N SER A 476 -12.88 -1.21 12.07
CA SER A 476 -13.69 -2.35 12.51
C SER A 476 -12.81 -3.54 12.90
N ARG A 477 -11.68 -3.73 12.22
CA ARG A 477 -10.61 -4.64 12.66
C ARG A 477 -10.00 -4.20 13.99
N PHE A 478 -9.67 -2.92 14.15
CA PHE A 478 -9.11 -2.42 15.40
C PHE A 478 -10.03 -2.68 16.61
N GLN A 479 -11.35 -2.54 16.42
CA GLN A 479 -12.36 -2.80 17.45
C GLN A 479 -12.54 -4.31 17.75
N TYR A 480 -12.23 -5.19 16.80
CA TYR A 480 -12.32 -6.64 16.99
C TYR A 480 -11.39 -7.13 18.11
N TYR A 481 -10.13 -6.67 18.13
CA TYR A 481 -9.16 -7.10 19.14
C TYR A 481 -9.47 -6.60 20.56
N ASP A 482 -10.24 -5.51 20.67
CA ASP A 482 -10.80 -5.02 21.94
C ASP A 482 -12.07 -5.79 22.38
N GLY A 483 -12.53 -6.76 21.58
CA GLY A 483 -13.80 -7.47 21.79
C GLY A 483 -15.06 -6.62 21.54
N LYS A 484 -14.91 -5.43 20.93
CA LYS A 484 -16.02 -4.50 20.64
C LYS A 484 -16.77 -4.85 19.35
N ASN A 485 -16.15 -5.62 18.46
CA ASN A 485 -16.75 -6.10 17.22
C ASN A 485 -16.52 -7.62 17.00
N PRO A 486 -17.03 -8.50 17.87
CA PRO A 486 -16.67 -9.93 17.87
C PRO A 486 -17.06 -10.70 16.59
N ASP A 487 -18.09 -10.22 15.88
CA ASP A 487 -18.59 -10.84 14.64
C ASP A 487 -17.89 -10.31 13.38
N TRP A 488 -16.95 -9.35 13.54
CA TRP A 488 -16.23 -8.70 12.46
C TRP A 488 -15.65 -9.66 11.40
N PRO A 489 -15.01 -10.79 11.75
CA PRO A 489 -14.43 -11.68 10.73
C PRO A 489 -15.47 -12.17 9.71
N VAL A 490 -16.68 -12.52 10.16
CA VAL A 490 -17.74 -12.97 9.26
C VAL A 490 -18.28 -11.79 8.46
N GLN A 491 -18.50 -10.65 9.10
CA GLN A 491 -19.08 -9.47 8.46
C GLN A 491 -18.16 -8.91 7.37
N THR A 492 -16.86 -8.74 7.64
CA THR A 492 -15.90 -8.20 6.66
C THR A 492 -15.70 -9.13 5.47
N MET A 493 -15.66 -10.46 5.70
CA MET A 493 -15.57 -11.42 4.59
C MET A 493 -16.87 -11.48 3.79
N SER A 494 -18.02 -11.27 4.43
CA SER A 494 -19.32 -11.19 3.73
C SER A 494 -19.40 -9.95 2.85
N ALA A 495 -18.90 -8.80 3.34
CA ALA A 495 -18.86 -7.55 2.59
C ALA A 495 -17.96 -7.66 1.35
N ASP A 496 -16.74 -8.20 1.50
CA ASP A 496 -15.85 -8.47 0.37
C ASP A 496 -16.48 -9.48 -0.60
N TYR A 497 -17.14 -10.54 -0.10
CA TYR A 497 -17.84 -11.51 -0.95
C TYR A 497 -18.94 -10.86 -1.79
N GLU A 498 -19.79 -10.02 -1.18
CA GLU A 498 -20.87 -9.31 -1.87
C GLU A 498 -20.31 -8.33 -2.92
N GLN A 499 -19.24 -7.61 -2.59
CA GLN A 499 -18.59 -6.69 -3.54
C GLN A 499 -18.02 -7.43 -4.76
N VAL A 500 -17.35 -8.56 -4.55
CA VAL A 500 -16.81 -9.40 -5.64
C VAL A 500 -17.95 -9.98 -6.48
N ALA A 501 -19.05 -10.43 -5.86
CA ALA A 501 -20.23 -10.90 -6.58
C ALA A 501 -20.83 -9.80 -7.47
N GLY A 502 -20.90 -8.55 -6.97
CA GLY A 502 -21.34 -7.39 -7.75
C GLY A 502 -20.44 -7.12 -8.96
N TYR A 503 -19.13 -7.29 -8.82
CA TYR A 503 -18.20 -7.19 -9.95
C TYR A 503 -18.43 -8.29 -10.99
N ILE A 504 -18.63 -9.54 -10.57
CA ILE A 504 -18.95 -10.63 -11.50
C ILE A 504 -20.22 -10.28 -12.29
N GLU A 505 -21.28 -9.85 -11.60
CA GLU A 505 -22.54 -9.49 -12.24
C GLU A 505 -22.36 -8.33 -13.25
N ALA A 506 -21.61 -7.29 -12.87
CA ALA A 506 -21.30 -6.17 -13.76
C ALA A 506 -20.52 -6.63 -15.00
N MET A 507 -19.50 -7.47 -14.81
CA MET A 507 -18.70 -8.02 -15.90
C MET A 507 -19.51 -8.95 -16.81
N GLU A 508 -20.38 -9.80 -16.27
CA GLU A 508 -21.23 -10.68 -17.08
C GLU A 508 -22.26 -9.89 -17.92
N ARG A 509 -22.73 -8.75 -17.40
CA ARG A 509 -23.67 -7.85 -18.10
C ARG A 509 -23.03 -6.95 -19.14
N ASP A 510 -21.72 -6.76 -19.11
CA ASP A 510 -21.02 -5.95 -20.10
C ASP A 510 -21.04 -6.67 -21.47
N THR A 511 -21.92 -6.25 -22.38
CA THR A 511 -22.05 -6.88 -23.71
C THR A 511 -21.17 -6.25 -24.78
N ARG A 512 -20.28 -5.33 -24.40
CA ARG A 512 -19.38 -4.66 -25.34
C ARG A 512 -18.43 -5.66 -25.99
N THR A 513 -18.19 -5.46 -27.29
CA THR A 513 -17.11 -6.13 -28.01
C THR A 513 -15.75 -5.60 -27.54
N VAL A 514 -14.67 -6.34 -27.82
CA VAL A 514 -13.30 -5.88 -27.52
C VAL A 514 -13.03 -4.48 -28.11
N GLN A 515 -13.47 -4.24 -29.34
CA GLN A 515 -13.32 -2.92 -29.98
C GLN A 515 -14.07 -1.83 -29.21
N GLN A 516 -15.30 -2.08 -28.77
CA GLN A 516 -16.05 -1.13 -27.96
C GLN A 516 -15.42 -0.89 -26.58
N ILE A 517 -14.84 -1.92 -25.95
CA ILE A 517 -14.11 -1.76 -24.68
C ILE A 517 -12.91 -0.82 -24.86
N ILE A 518 -12.16 -1.00 -25.96
CA ILE A 518 -11.01 -0.16 -26.31
C ILE A 518 -11.46 1.27 -26.65
N ASP A 519 -12.51 1.43 -27.46
CA ASP A 519 -12.99 2.74 -27.91
C ASP A 519 -13.63 3.55 -26.77
N ASP A 520 -14.42 2.90 -25.91
CA ASP A 520 -15.02 3.54 -24.72
C ASP A 520 -13.94 3.88 -23.69
N ASN A 521 -12.93 3.02 -23.59
CA ASN A 521 -11.81 3.14 -22.67
C ASN A 521 -12.27 3.48 -21.24
N ASN A 522 -13.22 2.71 -20.70
CA ASN A 522 -13.69 2.91 -19.32
C ASN A 522 -12.81 2.13 -18.34
N TRP A 523 -12.68 2.64 -17.11
CA TRP A 523 -11.98 1.94 -16.03
C TRP A 523 -12.47 0.49 -15.87
N PRO A 524 -11.58 -0.51 -15.99
CA PRO A 524 -11.98 -1.90 -15.90
C PRO A 524 -12.23 -2.32 -14.44
N PRO A 525 -13.15 -3.26 -14.19
CA PRO A 525 -13.30 -3.88 -12.88
C PRO A 525 -12.00 -4.55 -12.39
N ASN A 526 -11.61 -4.29 -11.13
CA ASN A 526 -10.57 -5.05 -10.43
C ASN A 526 -11.18 -5.84 -9.25
N PRO A 527 -11.66 -7.08 -9.48
CA PRO A 527 -12.39 -7.84 -8.48
C PRO A 527 -11.52 -8.65 -7.52
N VAL A 528 -10.18 -8.54 -7.62
CA VAL A 528 -9.27 -9.25 -6.70
C VAL A 528 -9.16 -8.44 -5.40
N ILE A 529 -10.20 -8.55 -4.57
CA ILE A 529 -10.30 -7.86 -3.27
C ILE A 529 -9.84 -8.82 -2.18
N VAL A 530 -8.74 -8.48 -1.51
CA VAL A 530 -8.06 -9.39 -0.56
C VAL A 530 -7.95 -8.82 0.85
N LYS A 531 -8.49 -7.63 1.11
CA LYS A 531 -8.32 -6.92 2.38
C LYS A 531 -8.82 -7.76 3.56
N ALA A 532 -10.04 -8.30 3.50
CA ALA A 532 -10.55 -9.17 4.56
C ALA A 532 -9.67 -10.42 4.76
N LEU A 533 -9.16 -11.02 3.67
CA LEU A 533 -8.29 -12.19 3.75
C LEU A 533 -6.96 -11.86 4.43
N ILE A 534 -6.31 -10.75 4.06
CA ILE A 534 -5.07 -10.28 4.69
C ILE A 534 -5.31 -10.07 6.19
N GLN A 535 -6.32 -9.28 6.54
CA GLN A 535 -6.58 -8.89 7.92
C GLN A 535 -6.94 -10.10 8.80
N THR A 536 -7.85 -10.96 8.33
CA THR A 536 -8.29 -12.13 9.11
C THR A 536 -7.23 -13.21 9.21
N THR A 537 -6.50 -13.51 8.13
CA THR A 537 -5.52 -14.62 8.16
C THR A 537 -4.20 -14.21 8.80
N MET A 538 -3.73 -12.97 8.59
CA MET A 538 -2.37 -12.56 8.96
C MET A 538 -2.31 -11.64 10.19
N GLY A 539 -3.46 -11.19 10.70
CA GLY A 539 -3.52 -10.24 11.80
C GLY A 539 -2.75 -8.96 11.48
N SER A 540 -3.06 -8.37 10.32
CA SER A 540 -2.32 -7.27 9.71
C SER A 540 -3.27 -6.14 9.32
N PRO A 541 -2.87 -4.87 9.34
CA PRO A 541 -3.48 -3.89 8.45
C PRO A 541 -3.22 -4.30 6.99
N ALA A 542 -4.09 -3.88 6.07
CA ALA A 542 -3.82 -4.03 4.64
C ALA A 542 -2.61 -3.18 4.23
N PRO A 543 -1.80 -3.58 3.23
CA PRO A 543 -0.77 -2.71 2.66
C PRO A 543 -1.39 -1.38 2.20
N LEU A 544 -0.67 -0.27 2.42
CA LEU A 544 -1.14 1.03 1.95
C LEU A 544 -1.18 1.07 0.42
N TYR A 545 -2.28 1.59 -0.11
CA TYR A 545 -2.57 1.64 -1.54
C TYR A 545 -1.50 2.40 -2.36
N ASN A 546 -0.92 3.46 -1.82
CA ASN A 546 0.12 4.22 -2.52
C ASN A 546 1.54 3.64 -2.32
N GLY A 547 1.64 2.30 -2.31
CA GLY A 547 2.92 1.60 -2.32
C GLY A 547 3.48 1.24 -0.93
N GLY A 548 2.62 0.90 0.03
CA GLY A 548 3.04 0.29 1.28
C GLY A 548 3.42 -1.19 1.11
N ILE A 549 4.30 -1.68 1.99
CA ILE A 549 4.66 -3.11 2.07
C ILE A 549 3.84 -3.82 3.15
N LEU A 550 3.61 -5.13 3.02
CA LEU A 550 2.83 -5.92 3.98
C LEU A 550 3.45 -5.92 5.39
N ARG A 551 2.62 -5.75 6.42
CA ARG A 551 3.02 -5.69 7.86
C ARG A 551 2.43 -6.82 8.70
N ALA A 552 2.35 -8.02 8.13
CA ALA A 552 1.71 -9.16 8.75
C ALA A 552 2.37 -9.60 10.07
N THR A 553 1.55 -9.93 11.07
CA THR A 553 2.03 -10.55 12.33
C THR A 553 2.42 -12.00 12.10
N VAL A 554 1.66 -12.72 11.26
CA VAL A 554 1.94 -14.10 10.88
C VAL A 554 1.65 -14.34 9.40
N ARG A 555 2.33 -15.33 8.82
CA ARG A 555 2.17 -15.74 7.42
C ARG A 555 2.24 -17.25 7.28
N TYR A 556 1.64 -17.80 6.23
CA TYR A 556 1.52 -19.25 6.01
C TYR A 556 2.20 -19.71 4.72
N PHE A 557 2.61 -20.98 4.71
CA PHE A 557 3.13 -21.67 3.54
C PHE A 557 2.58 -23.09 3.46
N ASP A 558 2.41 -23.57 2.24
CA ASP A 558 2.06 -24.95 1.92
C ASP A 558 3.37 -25.73 1.66
N PRO A 559 3.84 -26.57 2.61
CA PRO A 559 5.07 -27.33 2.46
C PRO A 559 4.93 -28.50 1.47
N CYS A 560 3.70 -28.94 1.14
CA CYS A 560 3.49 -30.04 0.20
C CYS A 560 3.75 -29.58 -1.23
N GLU A 561 3.23 -28.40 -1.57
CA GLU A 561 3.39 -27.78 -2.90
C GLU A 561 4.58 -26.81 -2.95
N GLN A 562 5.30 -26.60 -1.84
CA GLN A 562 6.37 -25.61 -1.67
C GLN A 562 5.99 -24.24 -2.25
N ARG A 563 4.86 -23.70 -1.78
CA ARG A 563 4.34 -22.40 -2.21
C ARG A 563 3.90 -21.54 -1.02
N PRO A 564 3.86 -20.20 -1.15
CA PRO A 564 3.29 -19.36 -0.12
C PRO A 564 1.78 -19.53 -0.02
N GLY A 565 1.26 -19.20 1.16
CA GLY A 565 -0.17 -19.14 1.44
C GLY A 565 -0.74 -20.37 2.13
N LEU A 566 -2.03 -20.32 2.40
CA LEU A 566 -2.77 -21.42 3.00
C LEU A 566 -2.89 -22.61 2.02
N PRO A 567 -2.69 -23.86 2.49
CA PRO A 567 -3.03 -25.03 1.69
C PRO A 567 -4.53 -25.08 1.34
N PRO A 568 -4.92 -25.89 0.34
CA PRO A 568 -6.33 -26.13 0.05
C PRO A 568 -7.10 -26.58 1.30
N ASP A 569 -8.37 -26.21 1.41
CA ASP A 569 -9.26 -26.53 2.54
C ASP A 569 -8.84 -25.98 3.91
N VAL A 570 -7.73 -25.24 4.02
CA VAL A 570 -7.32 -24.63 5.28
C VAL A 570 -7.84 -23.20 5.37
N SER A 571 -8.44 -22.88 6.51
CA SER A 571 -8.81 -21.53 6.91
C SER A 571 -8.03 -21.12 8.17
N ALA A 572 -7.65 -19.85 8.23
CA ALA A 572 -6.90 -19.27 9.34
C ALA A 572 -7.55 -17.97 9.82
N LEU A 573 -7.58 -17.77 11.14
CA LEU A 573 -8.06 -16.56 11.77
C LEU A 573 -7.12 -16.15 12.89
N VAL A 574 -6.61 -14.91 12.84
CA VAL A 574 -5.96 -14.27 13.98
C VAL A 574 -7.04 -13.63 14.84
N ASP A 575 -7.26 -14.18 16.03
CA ASP A 575 -8.33 -13.74 16.94
C ASP A 575 -7.87 -12.81 18.07
N GLU A 576 -6.56 -12.74 18.31
CA GLU A 576 -5.97 -11.93 19.38
C GLU A 576 -4.56 -11.47 18.97
N LEU A 577 -4.22 -10.23 19.30
CA LEU A 577 -2.93 -9.60 19.00
C LEU A 577 -2.47 -8.73 20.17
N SER A 578 -1.18 -8.80 20.48
CA SER A 578 -0.49 -7.90 21.41
C SER A 578 1.01 -7.85 21.09
N ALA A 579 1.78 -7.07 21.85
CA ALA A 579 3.21 -6.88 21.59
C ALA A 579 4.05 -8.16 21.69
N ASP A 580 3.63 -9.15 22.49
CA ASP A 580 4.39 -10.37 22.78
C ASP A 580 3.61 -11.65 22.46
N LYS A 581 2.45 -11.55 21.78
CA LYS A 581 1.58 -12.69 21.53
C LYS A 581 0.65 -12.51 20.32
N VAL A 582 0.42 -13.61 19.62
CA VAL A 582 -0.63 -13.77 18.61
C VAL A 582 -1.41 -15.05 18.85
N CYS A 583 -2.73 -14.99 18.75
CA CYS A 583 -3.59 -16.18 18.80
C CYS A 583 -4.16 -16.51 17.43
N ILE A 584 -4.01 -17.76 17.00
CA ILE A 584 -4.37 -18.24 15.66
C ILE A 584 -5.34 -19.41 15.78
N GLN A 585 -6.46 -19.36 15.07
CA GLN A 585 -7.32 -20.52 14.84
C GLN A 585 -7.04 -21.08 13.44
N LEU A 586 -6.78 -22.38 13.38
CA LEU A 586 -6.58 -23.12 12.13
C LEU A 586 -7.64 -24.20 12.00
N VAL A 587 -8.24 -24.31 10.82
CA VAL A 587 -9.33 -25.24 10.53
C VAL A 587 -9.06 -25.92 9.20
N ASN A 588 -9.10 -27.26 9.17
CA ASN A 588 -9.22 -28.01 7.92
C ASN A 588 -10.70 -28.27 7.64
N THR A 589 -11.25 -27.59 6.64
CA THR A 589 -12.64 -27.73 6.20
C THR A 589 -12.87 -28.95 5.31
N GLY A 590 -11.79 -29.63 4.92
CA GLY A 590 -11.79 -30.83 4.09
C GLY A 590 -12.12 -32.10 4.89
N HIS A 591 -12.66 -33.10 4.20
CA HIS A 591 -13.19 -34.32 4.82
C HIS A 591 -12.36 -35.58 4.50
N SER A 592 -11.36 -35.47 3.62
CA SER A 592 -10.59 -36.61 3.09
C SER A 592 -9.08 -36.50 3.30
N GLU A 593 -8.53 -35.29 3.22
CA GLU A 593 -7.07 -35.08 3.20
C GLU A 593 -6.57 -34.42 4.49
N THR A 594 -5.44 -34.92 4.97
CA THR A 594 -4.67 -34.22 6.01
C THR A 594 -3.90 -33.10 5.35
N ARG A 595 -4.02 -31.89 5.88
CA ARG A 595 -3.26 -30.72 5.42
C ARG A 595 -2.10 -30.46 6.37
N SER A 596 -0.99 -29.97 5.83
CA SER A 596 0.12 -29.44 6.63
C SER A 596 0.37 -28.01 6.19
N LEU A 597 0.71 -27.14 7.12
CA LEU A 597 1.14 -25.77 6.84
C LEU A 597 2.31 -25.38 7.72
N ILE A 598 3.17 -24.51 7.20
CA ILE A 598 4.19 -23.82 7.99
C ILE A 598 3.60 -22.47 8.40
N VAL A 599 3.68 -22.16 9.69
CA VAL A 599 3.36 -20.83 10.23
C VAL A 599 4.67 -20.08 10.43
N GLN A 600 4.75 -18.86 9.89
CA GLN A 600 5.88 -17.95 10.02
C GLN A 600 5.52 -16.76 10.90
N ALA A 601 6.44 -16.36 11.77
CA ALA A 601 6.34 -15.14 12.57
C ALA A 601 6.81 -13.93 11.74
N GLY A 602 5.89 -12.99 11.46
CA GLY A 602 6.12 -11.83 10.61
C GLY A 602 5.90 -12.10 9.11
N ALA A 603 5.65 -11.03 8.34
CA ALA A 603 5.51 -11.09 6.88
C ALA A 603 6.79 -11.60 6.19
N PHE A 604 7.93 -11.26 6.77
CA PHE A 604 9.28 -11.42 6.25
C PHE A 604 10.19 -12.24 7.19
N GLY A 605 9.61 -12.92 8.17
CA GLY A 605 10.37 -13.72 9.14
C GLY A 605 11.15 -12.88 10.16
N GLU A 606 10.75 -11.61 10.35
CA GLU A 606 11.39 -10.65 11.24
C GLU A 606 11.14 -10.95 12.73
N HIS A 607 10.15 -11.76 13.05
CA HIS A 607 9.81 -12.15 14.42
C HIS A 607 10.27 -13.59 14.69
N ALA A 608 10.23 -14.00 15.97
CA ALA A 608 10.39 -15.39 16.36
C ALA A 608 9.25 -15.80 17.29
N PHE A 609 8.80 -17.05 17.16
CA PHE A 609 7.92 -17.66 18.15
C PHE A 609 8.74 -18.14 19.36
N THR A 610 8.21 -17.92 20.56
CA THR A 610 8.79 -18.46 21.80
C THR A 610 8.13 -19.79 22.14
N ASP A 611 7.15 -19.80 23.05
CA ASP A 611 6.33 -20.95 23.38
C ASP A 611 4.98 -20.88 22.65
N VAL A 612 4.49 -22.03 22.19
CA VAL A 612 3.18 -22.19 21.56
C VAL A 612 2.33 -23.11 22.42
N SER A 613 1.24 -22.56 22.95
CA SER A 613 0.26 -23.31 23.74
C SER A 613 -0.99 -23.59 22.91
N PHE A 614 -1.57 -24.77 23.07
CA PHE A 614 -2.69 -25.21 22.23
C PHE A 614 -3.59 -26.24 22.92
N ASP A 615 -4.85 -26.24 22.52
CA ASP A 615 -5.81 -27.23 23.00
C ASP A 615 -5.57 -28.60 22.35
N GLN A 616 -5.47 -29.63 23.18
CA GLN A 616 -5.41 -31.01 22.77
C GLN A 616 -6.65 -31.75 23.26
N THR A 617 -7.45 -32.25 22.33
CA THR A 617 -8.66 -33.03 22.65
C THR A 617 -8.35 -34.52 22.50
N ALA A 618 -8.39 -35.24 23.61
CA ALA A 618 -8.19 -36.69 23.58
C ALA A 618 -9.43 -37.38 23.00
N TYR A 619 -9.23 -38.34 22.10
CA TYR A 619 -10.29 -39.23 21.64
C TYR A 619 -10.24 -40.55 22.39
N SER A 620 -11.33 -40.94 23.04
CA SER A 620 -11.51 -42.33 23.47
C SER A 620 -12.17 -43.12 22.35
N TYR A 621 -11.42 -44.05 21.74
CA TYR A 621 -11.98 -44.97 20.76
C TYR A 621 -12.72 -46.11 21.46
N ASP A 622 -14.03 -46.21 21.26
CA ASP A 622 -14.75 -47.46 21.56
C ASP A 622 -14.47 -48.45 20.42
N GLY A 623 -13.59 -49.43 20.69
CA GLY A 623 -13.22 -50.48 19.74
C GLY A 623 -14.38 -51.34 19.23
N ILE A 624 -15.55 -51.26 19.88
CA ILE A 624 -16.75 -52.01 19.53
C ILE A 624 -17.64 -51.22 18.55
N ASN A 625 -17.60 -49.88 18.60
CA ASN A 625 -18.50 -49.03 17.81
C ASN A 625 -17.75 -47.86 17.16
N PRO A 626 -17.17 -48.06 15.95
CA PRO A 626 -16.37 -47.03 15.27
C PRO A 626 -17.11 -45.71 15.01
N GLY A 627 -18.44 -45.74 14.94
CA GLY A 627 -19.31 -44.58 14.76
C GLY A 627 -19.54 -43.73 16.02
N LEU A 628 -19.10 -44.17 17.21
CA LEU A 628 -19.19 -43.39 18.45
C LEU A 628 -18.02 -42.41 18.65
N ARG A 629 -17.09 -42.31 17.67
CA ARG A 629 -15.99 -41.34 17.66
C ARG A 629 -16.41 -39.90 18.01
N THR A 630 -17.65 -39.53 17.68
CA THR A 630 -18.22 -38.20 17.88
C THR A 630 -19.08 -38.06 19.14
N ARG A 631 -19.33 -39.15 19.90
CA ARG A 631 -20.19 -39.15 21.10
C ARG A 631 -19.42 -39.34 22.42
N ALA A 632 -18.12 -39.62 22.37
CA ALA A 632 -17.29 -39.68 23.56
C ALA A 632 -17.15 -38.29 24.20
N GLU A 633 -17.08 -38.23 25.54
CA GLU A 633 -16.76 -36.99 26.27
C GLU A 633 -15.40 -36.46 25.78
N GLN A 634 -15.41 -35.34 25.06
CA GLN A 634 -14.21 -34.66 24.62
C GLN A 634 -13.56 -34.02 25.85
N THR A 635 -12.47 -34.61 26.34
CA THR A 635 -11.65 -33.97 27.37
C THR A 635 -10.57 -33.16 26.66
N THR A 636 -10.61 -31.85 26.83
CA THR A 636 -9.60 -30.92 26.32
C THR A 636 -8.60 -30.62 27.43
N SER A 637 -7.31 -30.78 27.13
CA SER A 637 -6.20 -30.33 27.96
C SER A 637 -5.37 -29.29 27.22
N CYS A 638 -4.81 -28.32 27.92
CA CYS A 638 -3.83 -27.41 27.34
C CYS A 638 -2.47 -28.11 27.26
N ALA A 639 -1.88 -28.13 26.08
CA ALA A 639 -0.51 -28.54 25.82
C ALA A 639 0.32 -27.32 25.44
N SER A 640 1.65 -27.41 25.60
CA SER A 640 2.57 -26.34 25.18
C SER A 640 3.86 -26.95 24.64
N THR A 641 4.47 -26.28 23.68
CA THR A 641 5.77 -26.65 23.11
C THR A 641 6.59 -25.39 22.86
N THR A 642 7.90 -25.49 23.11
CA THR A 642 8.84 -24.44 22.75
C THR A 642 9.18 -24.53 21.26
N VAL A 643 9.19 -23.39 20.58
CA VAL A 643 9.57 -23.25 19.16
C VAL A 643 10.93 -22.56 19.04
N ASN A 644 11.10 -21.39 19.68
CA ASN A 644 12.32 -20.57 19.63
C ASN A 644 12.86 -20.37 18.20
N GLY A 645 12.01 -19.90 17.29
CA GLY A 645 12.39 -19.70 15.90
C GLY A 645 11.30 -19.05 15.05
N LYS A 646 11.63 -18.76 13.79
CA LYS A 646 10.74 -18.10 12.83
C LYS A 646 9.53 -18.95 12.44
N HIS A 647 9.65 -20.28 12.54
CA HIS A 647 8.72 -21.23 11.91
C HIS A 647 8.34 -22.39 12.82
N PHE A 648 7.11 -22.85 12.70
CA PHE A 648 6.67 -24.18 13.14
C PHE A 648 5.67 -24.78 12.15
N THR A 649 5.47 -26.10 12.19
CA THR A 649 4.53 -26.80 11.31
C THR A 649 3.29 -27.22 12.06
N VAL A 650 2.13 -27.05 11.43
CA VAL A 650 0.86 -27.58 11.92
C VAL A 650 0.36 -28.64 10.96
N GLU A 651 -0.04 -29.79 11.49
CA GLU A 651 -0.75 -30.84 10.76
C GLU A 651 -2.23 -30.82 11.17
N LEU A 652 -3.10 -30.73 10.18
CA LEU A 652 -4.55 -30.69 10.33
C LEU A 652 -5.16 -31.92 9.65
N PRO A 653 -5.42 -33.01 10.36
CA PRO A 653 -6.25 -34.10 9.83
C PRO A 653 -7.62 -33.62 9.35
N PRO A 654 -8.36 -34.41 8.55
CA PRO A 654 -9.65 -34.00 8.04
C PRO A 654 -10.62 -33.57 9.15
N MET A 655 -11.33 -32.47 8.94
CA MET A 655 -12.34 -31.93 9.86
C MET A 655 -11.80 -31.60 11.26
N THR A 656 -10.50 -31.30 11.37
CA THR A 656 -9.88 -30.88 12.64
C THR A 656 -9.69 -29.38 12.71
N SER A 657 -9.64 -28.86 13.94
CA SER A 657 -9.23 -27.51 14.24
C SER A 657 -8.28 -27.44 15.44
N VAL A 658 -7.55 -26.34 15.54
CA VAL A 658 -6.70 -26.02 16.69
C VAL A 658 -6.67 -24.50 16.89
N ARG A 659 -6.73 -24.04 18.14
CA ARG A 659 -6.38 -22.68 18.52
C ARG A 659 -4.98 -22.71 19.14
N LEU A 660 -4.11 -21.85 18.63
CA LEU A 660 -2.72 -21.71 19.04
C LEU A 660 -2.56 -20.35 19.69
N GLU A 661 -2.01 -20.33 20.90
CA GLU A 661 -1.52 -19.13 21.55
C GLU A 661 0.00 -19.11 21.39
N CYS A 662 0.50 -18.22 20.54
CA CYS A 662 1.90 -18.15 20.17
C CYS A 662 2.54 -16.93 20.82
N GLY A 663 3.52 -17.15 21.71
CA GLY A 663 4.38 -16.07 22.18
C GLY A 663 5.28 -15.55 21.05
N LEU A 664 5.54 -14.26 21.04
CA LEU A 664 6.30 -13.55 20.02
C LEU A 664 7.46 -12.78 20.62
N ASP A 665 8.63 -12.93 20.01
CA ASP A 665 9.77 -12.03 20.15
C ASP A 665 9.89 -11.22 18.85
N ARG A 666 9.38 -9.98 18.88
CA ARG A 666 9.25 -9.13 17.70
C ARG A 666 10.60 -8.54 17.31
N PHE A 667 10.82 -8.47 16.00
CA PHE A 667 12.00 -7.92 15.35
C PHE A 667 13.34 -8.55 15.77
N SER A 668 13.31 -9.82 16.19
CA SER A 668 14.49 -10.61 16.58
C SER A 668 15.35 -11.07 15.41
N ASN A 669 14.87 -10.93 14.17
CA ASN A 669 15.55 -11.36 12.95
C ASN A 669 15.58 -10.27 11.89
N ASN A 670 16.58 -10.34 11.00
CA ASN A 670 16.57 -9.54 9.79
C ASN A 670 15.44 -10.00 8.86
N PRO A 671 14.61 -9.08 8.34
CA PRO A 671 13.52 -9.41 7.43
C PRO A 671 14.05 -9.84 6.06
N SER A 672 13.39 -10.81 5.43
CA SER A 672 13.70 -11.30 4.09
C SER A 672 12.46 -11.82 3.38
N TYR A 673 12.49 -11.84 2.04
CA TYR A 673 11.52 -12.61 1.26
C TYR A 673 11.80 -14.12 1.26
N ALA A 674 12.90 -14.60 1.85
CA ALA A 674 13.22 -16.02 1.91
C ALA A 674 12.05 -16.86 2.45
N PHE A 675 11.66 -17.89 1.70
CA PHE A 675 10.67 -18.85 2.13
C PHE A 675 11.28 -19.84 3.14
N PRO A 676 10.47 -20.56 3.94
CA PRO A 676 10.99 -21.45 4.97
C PRO A 676 12.04 -22.46 4.46
N TRP A 677 11.86 -22.98 3.23
CA TRP A 677 12.79 -23.93 2.62
C TRP A 677 14.03 -23.30 1.96
N HIS A 678 14.14 -21.96 1.92
CA HIS A 678 15.31 -21.24 1.40
C HIS A 678 16.41 -21.04 2.46
N GLY A 679 16.07 -21.17 3.75
CA GLY A 679 16.96 -20.76 4.85
C GLY A 679 16.81 -19.27 5.13
N ASP A 680 17.93 -18.56 5.35
CA ASP A 680 17.93 -17.14 5.71
C ASP A 680 18.00 -16.18 4.51
N GLU A 681 18.31 -16.68 3.31
CA GLU A 681 18.50 -15.86 2.12
C GLU A 681 17.65 -16.36 0.95
N VAL A 682 17.23 -15.43 0.08
CA VAL A 682 16.58 -15.79 -1.19
C VAL A 682 17.63 -16.47 -2.09
N PRO A 683 17.37 -17.68 -2.60
CA PRO A 683 18.34 -18.39 -3.43
C PRO A 683 18.60 -17.60 -4.71
N ILE A 684 19.88 -17.48 -5.07
CA ILE A 684 20.33 -16.88 -6.32
C ILE A 684 20.66 -18.06 -7.24
N GLU A 685 19.79 -18.35 -8.21
CA GLU A 685 20.07 -19.34 -9.26
C GLU A 685 21.06 -18.82 -10.30
#